data_AF-A0A9E1UXB8-F1
#
_entry.id   AF-A0A9E1UXB8-F1
#
_cell.length_a   1.000
_cell.length_b   1.000
_cell.length_c   1.000
_cell.angle_alpha   90.00
_cell.angle_beta   90.00
_cell.angle_gamma   90.00
#
_symmetry.space_group_name_H-M   'P 1'
#
loop_
_entity.id
_entity.type
_entity.pdbx_description
1 polymer ?
#
loop_
_entity_poly.entity_id
_entity_poly.type
_entity_poly.pdbx_seq_one_letter_code
_entity_poly.pdbx_strand_id
1 'polypeptide(L)'
;GYMAPPYPYLFGVDDFPDVRVVGLSDRDQQRHLRALNRLVEQTHARGLRFTAAIWDHIYRGGVQGPNEHAMNPTPGLVWGLTADDLNEYTKAALAKFLQVVPGLDAIQFRMHGESGLARDEMLPFWADVYDIINAIRPGIRFDARAKGFPDELIDLAIAKSINIRICTKYWAEQMGLPFHPTHINRQNQRDRRHGYADLLRRPQRYPIHWRLWNGGTTRILLWGDPEYARRFAESTHLYDGQGFEVNEPLATKMEGQPHDQTPFELLAPESRYCNYEFERYWHFYQVFGRVSYNPDTPPDVWRREFVSRFGIEAGPLLENALHRASWVLPYAQGYCFPYNRFPTTRGWVEKQRREDLPEYAKAEPSDTGQFLSFGEAAQLLVNGGESARVWPQQSSRWFTACSEEILSLVVSAERAVGDHPSREFVSTAADLRILACLARYHSHRALAGLSYALFERADSRAAFDEAIDHEGHAIEAWEALVAAAGDIYADDLMMGSRTAGLCGHWRDELVELRRGFAELRSARARLGLEPGGDARGPTVAALLREQYHHEPPITHHRPLASTPAGEPLTVRARVIDTSGVKWVRLRYRPVTQFEDYRELAMIPTGAADEYAATIPASDVPREWDLMYFVESMDMVGNGCIWPDLAVAAPYVVVKTRKP
;
A
#
# COMPACT_ATOMS: atom_id res chain seq x y z
N GLY A 1 -13.42 20.26 -5.65
CA GLY A 1 -13.90 18.87 -5.67
C GLY A 1 -14.62 18.63 -6.96
N TYR A 2 -13.95 17.98 -7.91
CA TYR A 2 -14.59 17.53 -9.16
C TYR A 2 -15.52 16.35 -8.83
N MET A 3 -16.69 16.25 -9.50
CA MET A 3 -17.67 15.18 -9.27
C MET A 3 -18.21 15.09 -7.83
N ALA A 4 -18.37 16.23 -7.15
CA ALA A 4 -18.84 16.32 -5.76
C ALA A 4 -20.14 17.12 -5.59
N PRO A 5 -21.33 16.51 -5.75
CA PRO A 5 -21.61 15.14 -6.23
C PRO A 5 -21.56 15.01 -7.76
N PRO A 6 -21.63 13.78 -8.33
CA PRO A 6 -21.49 13.56 -9.77
C PRO A 6 -22.75 13.89 -10.59
N TYR A 7 -23.95 13.89 -9.99
CA TYR A 7 -25.21 13.99 -10.74
C TYR A 7 -25.33 15.24 -11.62
N PRO A 8 -24.99 16.46 -11.13
CA PRO A 8 -25.06 17.69 -11.94
C PRO A 8 -24.17 17.68 -13.19
N TYR A 9 -23.17 16.81 -13.25
CA TYR A 9 -22.32 16.66 -14.43
C TYR A 9 -23.00 15.88 -15.56
N LEU A 10 -24.10 15.17 -15.26
CA LEU A 10 -24.79 14.25 -16.16
C LEU A 10 -26.20 14.74 -16.52
N PHE A 11 -26.90 15.41 -15.60
CA PHE A 11 -28.25 15.92 -15.80
C PHE A 11 -28.63 16.93 -14.71
N GLY A 12 -29.63 17.79 -14.98
CA GLY A 12 -30.34 18.57 -13.96
C GLY A 12 -31.43 17.77 -13.25
N VAL A 13 -31.89 18.25 -12.09
CA VAL A 13 -33.02 17.69 -11.33
C VAL A 13 -34.11 18.75 -11.26
N ASP A 14 -35.31 18.43 -11.73
CA ASP A 14 -36.35 19.42 -12.03
C ASP A 14 -36.81 20.22 -10.80
N ASP A 15 -36.89 19.57 -9.63
CA ASP A 15 -37.25 20.20 -8.36
C ASP A 15 -36.10 21.01 -7.73
N PHE A 16 -34.89 20.95 -8.31
CA PHE A 16 -33.68 21.61 -7.82
C PHE A 16 -32.91 22.31 -8.95
N PRO A 17 -33.54 23.29 -9.65
CA PRO A 17 -32.94 23.95 -10.81
C PRO A 17 -31.69 24.76 -10.48
N ASP A 18 -31.50 25.14 -9.22
CA ASP A 18 -30.34 25.89 -8.76
C ASP A 18 -29.08 25.02 -8.61
N VAL A 19 -29.23 23.70 -8.44
CA VAL A 19 -28.11 22.77 -8.29
C VAL A 19 -27.51 22.45 -9.66
N ARG A 20 -26.31 22.98 -9.92
CA ARG A 20 -25.66 22.90 -11.25
C ARG A 20 -24.14 22.89 -11.15
N VAL A 21 -23.47 22.43 -12.21
CA VAL A 21 -22.04 22.68 -12.37
C VAL A 21 -21.84 24.05 -12.99
N VAL A 22 -21.05 24.92 -12.35
CA VAL A 22 -20.80 26.28 -12.85
C VAL A 22 -20.06 26.19 -14.20
N GLY A 23 -20.66 26.77 -15.24
CA GLY A 23 -20.10 26.80 -16.60
C GLY A 23 -20.40 25.56 -17.46
N LEU A 24 -21.18 24.59 -16.97
CA LEU A 24 -21.58 23.40 -17.73
C LEU A 24 -22.95 23.61 -18.40
N SER A 25 -23.07 23.30 -19.69
CA SER A 25 -24.35 23.39 -20.42
C SER A 25 -25.14 22.08 -20.41
N ASP A 26 -26.43 22.14 -20.68
CA ASP A 26 -27.28 20.94 -20.87
C ASP A 26 -26.75 20.04 -22.01
N ARG A 27 -26.16 20.64 -23.05
CA ARG A 27 -25.53 19.89 -24.14
C ARG A 27 -24.33 19.09 -23.65
N ASP A 28 -23.55 19.65 -22.72
CA ASP A 28 -22.43 18.95 -22.10
C ASP A 28 -22.92 17.82 -21.20
N GLN A 29 -23.92 18.07 -20.35
CA GLN A 29 -24.57 17.04 -19.53
C GLN A 29 -25.04 15.85 -20.37
N GLN A 30 -25.79 16.12 -21.45
CA GLN A 30 -26.25 15.08 -22.37
C GLN A 30 -25.08 14.34 -23.03
N ARG A 31 -23.99 15.03 -23.38
CA ARG A 31 -22.78 14.39 -23.91
C ARG A 31 -22.16 13.47 -22.86
N HIS A 32 -22.01 13.92 -21.61
CA HIS A 32 -21.43 13.14 -20.53
C HIS A 32 -22.28 11.90 -20.20
N LEU A 33 -23.60 12.05 -20.10
CA LEU A 33 -24.51 10.93 -19.87
C LEU A 33 -24.48 9.89 -21.01
N ARG A 34 -24.42 10.34 -22.27
CA ARG A 34 -24.23 9.41 -23.40
C ARG A 34 -22.88 8.71 -23.33
N ALA A 35 -21.81 9.41 -22.95
CA ALA A 35 -20.48 8.81 -22.81
C ALA A 35 -20.47 7.74 -21.70
N LEU A 36 -21.09 8.02 -20.55
CA LEU A 36 -21.20 7.07 -19.45
C LEU A 36 -21.99 5.82 -19.85
N ASN A 37 -23.17 5.98 -20.47
CA ASN A 37 -23.94 4.83 -20.95
C ASN A 37 -23.18 4.04 -22.01
N ARG A 38 -22.46 4.72 -22.91
CA ARG A 38 -21.61 4.06 -23.91
C ARG A 38 -20.48 3.27 -23.27
N LEU A 39 -19.85 3.80 -22.22
CA LEU A 39 -18.82 3.10 -21.46
C LEU A 39 -19.39 1.81 -20.85
N VAL A 40 -20.56 1.88 -20.20
CA VAL A 40 -21.26 0.73 -19.63
C VAL A 40 -21.55 -0.33 -20.69
N GLU A 41 -22.10 0.06 -21.84
CA GLU A 41 -22.34 -0.85 -22.97
C GLU A 41 -21.05 -1.53 -23.45
N GLN A 42 -19.96 -0.76 -23.57
CA GLN A 42 -18.66 -1.29 -24.02
C GLN A 42 -18.03 -2.24 -23.00
N THR A 43 -18.26 -2.00 -21.70
CA THR A 43 -17.87 -2.90 -20.60
C THR A 43 -18.63 -4.22 -20.72
N HIS A 44 -19.95 -4.19 -20.87
CA HIS A 44 -20.78 -5.39 -21.02
C HIS A 44 -20.47 -6.17 -22.30
N ALA A 45 -20.23 -5.50 -23.41
CA ALA A 45 -19.82 -6.13 -24.68
C ALA A 45 -18.50 -6.92 -24.56
N ARG A 46 -17.72 -6.71 -23.50
CA ARG A 46 -16.47 -7.42 -23.19
C ARG A 46 -16.63 -8.44 -22.06
N GLY A 47 -17.85 -8.71 -21.60
CA GLY A 47 -18.12 -9.63 -20.49
C GLY A 47 -17.68 -9.11 -19.12
N LEU A 48 -17.47 -7.80 -18.99
CA LEU A 48 -17.10 -7.13 -17.74
C LEU A 48 -18.34 -6.57 -17.05
N ARG A 49 -18.25 -6.29 -15.74
CA ARG A 49 -19.28 -5.61 -14.95
C ARG A 49 -18.85 -4.19 -14.60
N PHE A 50 -19.77 -3.24 -14.66
CA PHE A 50 -19.52 -1.84 -14.34
C PHE A 50 -20.05 -1.47 -12.95
N THR A 51 -19.18 -0.89 -12.12
CA THR A 51 -19.53 -0.35 -10.80
C THR A 51 -19.32 1.16 -10.81
N ALA A 52 -20.37 1.94 -10.53
CA ALA A 52 -20.24 3.39 -10.37
C ALA A 52 -19.84 3.72 -8.92
N ALA A 53 -18.69 4.36 -8.71
CA ALA A 53 -18.25 4.80 -7.38
C ALA A 53 -18.52 6.28 -7.17
N ILE A 54 -19.32 6.60 -6.14
CA ILE A 54 -19.70 7.96 -5.76
C ILE A 54 -18.97 8.32 -4.46
N TRP A 55 -18.12 9.35 -4.53
CA TRP A 55 -17.21 9.69 -3.45
C TRP A 55 -17.73 10.81 -2.54
N ASP A 56 -18.50 11.73 -3.11
CA ASP A 56 -18.96 12.95 -2.46
C ASP A 56 -20.45 13.17 -2.69
N HIS A 57 -21.14 13.67 -1.67
CA HIS A 57 -22.57 13.98 -1.69
C HIS A 57 -22.84 15.49 -1.69
N ILE A 58 -21.90 16.26 -1.16
CA ILE A 58 -21.94 17.72 -1.12
C ILE A 58 -20.52 18.26 -1.05
N TYR A 59 -20.24 19.39 -1.71
CA TYR A 59 -18.96 20.08 -1.57
C TYR A 59 -18.97 21.06 -0.38
N ARG A 60 -18.16 20.80 0.64
CA ARG A 60 -18.00 21.66 1.84
C ARG A 60 -16.60 22.24 2.00
N GLY A 61 -15.71 22.02 1.04
CA GLY A 61 -14.28 22.38 1.16
C GLY A 61 -13.48 21.40 2.02
N GLY A 62 -12.39 21.88 2.61
CA GLY A 62 -11.44 21.10 3.41
C GLY A 62 -10.86 19.91 2.66
N VAL A 63 -11.35 18.70 2.99
CA VAL A 63 -10.87 17.45 2.41
C VAL A 63 -11.17 17.35 0.91
N GLN A 64 -12.23 18.00 0.43
CA GLN A 64 -12.65 17.94 -0.98
C GLN A 64 -11.95 19.00 -1.84
N GLY A 65 -11.27 19.98 -1.21
CA GLY A 65 -10.55 21.07 -1.85
C GLY A 65 -10.65 22.36 -1.03
N PRO A 66 -10.25 23.52 -1.59
CA PRO A 66 -10.17 24.76 -0.82
C PRO A 66 -11.53 25.28 -0.33
N ASN A 67 -11.59 25.74 0.92
CA ASN A 67 -12.85 26.20 1.56
C ASN A 67 -13.56 27.32 0.79
N GLU A 68 -12.81 28.21 0.15
CA GLU A 68 -13.34 29.32 -0.63
C GLU A 68 -14.28 28.88 -1.77
N HIS A 69 -14.08 27.67 -2.30
CA HIS A 69 -14.88 27.10 -3.38
C HIS A 69 -16.27 26.64 -2.89
N ALA A 70 -16.44 26.43 -1.58
CA ALA A 70 -17.75 26.14 -0.99
C ALA A 70 -18.56 27.43 -0.80
N MET A 71 -17.91 28.60 -0.80
CA MET A 71 -18.53 29.89 -0.55
C MET A 71 -18.84 30.67 -1.83
N ASN A 72 -18.28 30.26 -2.97
CA ASN A 72 -18.40 30.98 -4.23
C ASN A 72 -18.71 30.02 -5.39
N PRO A 73 -19.47 30.45 -6.41
CA PRO A 73 -19.66 29.66 -7.62
C PRO A 73 -18.34 29.58 -8.40
N THR A 74 -17.67 28.43 -8.32
CA THR A 74 -16.41 28.19 -9.04
C THR A 74 -16.63 27.33 -10.29
N PRO A 75 -16.15 27.77 -11.48
CA PRO A 75 -16.22 26.99 -12.71
C PRO A 75 -15.78 25.53 -12.55
N GLY A 76 -16.55 24.61 -13.13
CA GLY A 76 -16.29 23.16 -13.08
C GLY A 76 -16.69 22.47 -11.77
N LEU A 77 -17.18 23.20 -10.77
CA LEU A 77 -17.68 22.63 -9.51
C LEU A 77 -19.20 22.76 -9.39
N VAL A 78 -19.78 21.91 -8.55
CA VAL A 78 -21.21 21.98 -8.21
C VAL A 78 -21.48 23.20 -7.33
N TRP A 79 -22.54 23.93 -7.64
CA TRP A 79 -23.07 25.06 -6.89
C TRP A 79 -24.57 24.88 -6.66
N GLY A 80 -25.09 25.49 -5.59
CA GLY A 80 -26.52 25.52 -5.26
C GLY A 80 -26.99 24.43 -4.31
N LEU A 81 -26.15 23.42 -4.02
CA LEU A 81 -26.46 22.36 -3.05
C LEU A 81 -25.98 22.78 -1.64
N THR A 82 -26.84 22.63 -0.65
CA THR A 82 -26.62 23.02 0.75
C THR A 82 -26.88 21.85 1.69
N ALA A 83 -26.66 22.03 3.00
CA ALA A 83 -27.00 21.00 3.99
C ALA A 83 -28.53 20.77 4.09
N ASP A 84 -29.33 21.84 3.92
CA ASP A 84 -30.78 21.80 4.11
C ASP A 84 -31.50 20.98 3.03
N ASP A 85 -31.01 21.04 1.80
CA ASP A 85 -31.59 20.34 0.65
C ASP A 85 -30.81 19.10 0.22
N LEU A 86 -29.66 18.81 0.85
CA LEU A 86 -28.78 17.68 0.53
C LEU A 86 -29.53 16.35 0.38
N ASN A 87 -30.36 16.02 1.37
CA ASN A 87 -30.99 14.72 1.43
C ASN A 87 -32.08 14.58 0.35
N GLU A 88 -33.00 15.54 0.24
CA GLU A 88 -34.06 15.51 -0.78
C GLU A 88 -33.49 15.61 -2.20
N TYR A 89 -32.46 16.44 -2.41
CA TYR A 89 -31.74 16.48 -3.68
C TYR A 89 -31.10 15.13 -4.01
N THR A 90 -30.34 14.55 -3.08
CA THR A 90 -29.67 13.26 -3.30
C THR A 90 -30.69 12.17 -3.61
N LYS A 91 -31.84 12.20 -2.93
CA LYS A 91 -32.91 11.24 -3.16
C LYS A 91 -33.42 11.29 -4.60
N ALA A 92 -33.79 12.48 -5.06
CA ALA A 92 -34.26 12.69 -6.43
C ALA A 92 -33.17 12.41 -7.47
N ALA A 93 -31.94 12.87 -7.23
CA ALA A 93 -30.82 12.73 -8.14
C ALA A 93 -30.36 11.27 -8.30
N LEU A 94 -30.29 10.51 -7.20
CA LEU A 94 -29.92 9.09 -7.23
C LEU A 94 -31.01 8.26 -7.91
N ALA A 95 -32.29 8.51 -7.63
CA ALA A 95 -33.39 7.84 -8.30
C ALA A 95 -33.33 8.07 -9.82
N LYS A 96 -33.12 9.32 -10.25
CA LYS A 96 -32.92 9.67 -11.67
C LYS A 96 -31.69 8.99 -12.25
N PHE A 97 -30.55 8.98 -11.55
CA PHE A 97 -29.32 8.33 -11.99
C PHE A 97 -29.51 6.84 -12.29
N LEU A 98 -30.17 6.12 -11.38
CA LEU A 98 -30.45 4.68 -11.55
C LEU A 98 -31.42 4.38 -12.70
N GLN A 99 -32.24 5.36 -13.10
CA GLN A 99 -33.13 5.27 -14.26
C GLN A 99 -32.41 5.60 -15.57
N VAL A 100 -31.59 6.66 -15.59
CA VAL A 100 -30.92 7.14 -16.82
C VAL A 100 -29.61 6.43 -17.13
N VAL A 101 -29.09 5.62 -16.20
CA VAL A 101 -27.97 4.69 -16.43
C VAL A 101 -28.42 3.26 -16.12
N PRO A 102 -29.30 2.66 -16.95
CA PRO A 102 -29.92 1.39 -16.63
C PRO A 102 -28.93 0.21 -16.61
N GLY A 103 -27.77 0.32 -17.27
CA GLY A 103 -26.77 -0.75 -17.33
C GLY A 103 -25.88 -0.92 -16.08
N LEU A 104 -26.10 -0.20 -14.97
CA LEU A 104 -25.27 -0.37 -13.77
C LEU A 104 -25.40 -1.77 -13.16
N ASP A 105 -24.27 -2.44 -12.90
CA ASP A 105 -24.24 -3.72 -12.17
C ASP A 105 -24.12 -3.54 -10.66
N ALA A 106 -23.47 -2.46 -10.24
CA ALA A 106 -23.25 -2.13 -8.84
C ALA A 106 -23.03 -0.63 -8.64
N ILE A 107 -23.21 -0.18 -7.41
CA ILE A 107 -22.87 1.17 -6.95
C ILE A 107 -21.99 1.08 -5.71
N GLN A 108 -21.02 1.99 -5.60
CA GLN A 108 -20.10 2.05 -4.48
C GLN A 108 -20.13 3.44 -3.86
N PHE A 109 -20.02 3.52 -2.54
CA PHE A 109 -20.08 4.78 -1.81
C PHE A 109 -18.95 4.96 -0.81
N ARG A 110 -18.44 6.20 -0.70
CA ARG A 110 -17.67 6.64 0.46
C ARG A 110 -18.63 7.00 1.60
N MET A 111 -18.59 6.20 2.66
CA MET A 111 -19.65 6.21 3.69
C MET A 111 -19.49 7.29 4.78
N HIS A 112 -18.29 7.80 5.00
CA HIS A 112 -17.94 8.65 6.14
C HIS A 112 -17.75 10.12 5.75
N GLY A 113 -17.55 10.99 6.73
CA GLY A 113 -17.62 12.44 6.52
C GLY A 113 -16.62 13.12 5.59
N GLU A 114 -15.66 12.39 5.00
CA GLU A 114 -14.94 13.00 3.87
C GLU A 114 -15.82 13.10 2.62
N SER A 115 -16.96 12.39 2.56
CA SER A 115 -17.98 12.53 1.51
C SER A 115 -18.80 13.83 1.62
N GLY A 116 -18.50 14.66 2.62
CA GLY A 116 -19.23 15.89 2.94
C GLY A 116 -20.29 15.71 4.02
N LEU A 117 -20.60 14.49 4.47
CA LEU A 117 -21.58 14.23 5.52
C LEU A 117 -21.01 14.46 6.93
N ALA A 118 -21.74 15.15 7.80
CA ALA A 118 -21.51 15.16 9.23
C ALA A 118 -21.97 13.83 9.85
N ARG A 119 -21.48 13.52 11.05
CA ARG A 119 -21.71 12.22 11.69
C ARG A 119 -23.19 11.98 12.02
N ASP A 120 -23.88 13.01 12.46
CA ASP A 120 -25.31 13.05 12.76
C ASP A 120 -26.18 13.03 11.49
N GLU A 121 -25.67 13.51 10.35
CA GLU A 121 -26.34 13.42 9.05
C GLU A 121 -26.33 11.99 8.47
N MET A 122 -25.36 11.15 8.84
CA MET A 122 -25.14 9.85 8.19
C MET A 122 -26.33 8.89 8.31
N LEU A 123 -26.91 8.72 9.50
CA LEU A 123 -27.96 7.72 9.72
C LEU A 123 -29.23 7.98 8.87
N PRO A 124 -29.87 9.16 8.97
CA PRO A 124 -31.04 9.46 8.13
C PRO A 124 -30.71 9.46 6.64
N PHE A 125 -29.56 10.00 6.24
CA PHE A 125 -29.15 10.04 4.82
C PHE A 125 -29.02 8.64 4.22
N TRP A 126 -28.29 7.74 4.87
CA TRP A 126 -28.08 6.39 4.34
C TRP A 126 -29.36 5.53 4.41
N ALA A 127 -30.24 5.77 5.39
CA ALA A 127 -31.55 5.12 5.43
C ALA A 127 -32.36 5.42 4.16
N ASP A 128 -32.41 6.69 3.75
CA ASP A 128 -33.12 7.11 2.55
C ASP A 128 -32.45 6.60 1.26
N VAL A 129 -31.12 6.61 1.20
CA VAL A 129 -30.37 6.03 0.07
C VAL A 129 -30.68 4.54 -0.09
N TYR A 130 -30.74 3.79 1.01
CA TYR A 130 -31.12 2.37 0.97
C TYR A 130 -32.54 2.16 0.46
N ASP A 131 -33.49 2.98 0.89
CA ASP A 131 -34.88 2.90 0.44
C ASP A 131 -35.02 3.17 -1.05
N ILE A 132 -34.29 4.15 -1.59
CA ILE A 132 -34.27 4.44 -3.03
C ILE A 132 -33.70 3.30 -3.84
N ILE A 133 -32.55 2.76 -3.39
CA ILE A 133 -31.90 1.67 -4.10
C ILE A 133 -32.83 0.46 -4.18
N ASN A 134 -33.50 0.10 -3.09
CA ASN A 134 -34.48 -0.99 -3.09
C ASN A 134 -35.72 -0.69 -3.94
N ALA A 135 -36.20 0.55 -3.95
CA ALA A 135 -37.38 0.93 -4.72
C ALA A 135 -37.13 0.92 -6.23
N ILE A 136 -35.96 1.40 -6.69
CA ILE A 136 -35.65 1.59 -8.11
C ILE A 136 -34.89 0.39 -8.71
N ARG A 137 -33.96 -0.19 -7.95
CA ARG A 137 -33.05 -1.27 -8.39
C ARG A 137 -32.89 -2.34 -7.31
N PRO A 138 -33.96 -3.06 -6.93
CA PRO A 138 -33.87 -4.10 -5.91
C PRO A 138 -32.79 -5.14 -6.27
N GLY A 139 -31.89 -5.41 -5.33
CA GLY A 139 -30.81 -6.40 -5.49
C GLY A 139 -29.53 -5.91 -6.18
N ILE A 140 -29.47 -4.66 -6.67
CA ILE A 140 -28.20 -4.09 -7.16
C ILE A 140 -27.15 -4.13 -6.05
N ARG A 141 -25.91 -4.50 -6.39
CA ARG A 141 -24.85 -4.60 -5.38
C ARG A 141 -24.47 -3.22 -4.86
N PHE A 142 -24.48 -3.07 -3.54
CA PHE A 142 -24.05 -1.87 -2.82
C PHE A 142 -22.69 -2.13 -2.17
N ASP A 143 -21.65 -1.48 -2.67
CA ASP A 143 -20.31 -1.56 -2.12
C ASP A 143 -20.08 -0.41 -1.11
N ALA A 144 -19.98 -0.75 0.18
CA ALA A 144 -19.77 0.22 1.25
C ALA A 144 -18.28 0.33 1.60
N ARG A 145 -17.67 1.51 1.42
CA ARG A 145 -16.28 1.76 1.85
C ARG A 145 -16.21 1.79 3.37
N ALA A 146 -15.38 0.94 3.96
CA ALA A 146 -15.32 0.67 5.40
C ALA A 146 -14.87 1.84 6.29
N LYS A 147 -14.13 2.82 5.75
CA LYS A 147 -13.58 3.91 6.56
C LYS A 147 -14.70 4.65 7.28
N GLY A 148 -14.58 4.73 8.61
CA GLY A 148 -15.55 5.42 9.46
C GLY A 148 -16.99 4.89 9.34
N PHE A 149 -17.19 3.72 8.73
CA PHE A 149 -18.51 3.15 8.49
C PHE A 149 -18.99 2.41 9.76
N PRO A 150 -20.03 2.90 10.45
CA PRO A 150 -20.45 2.34 11.73
C PRO A 150 -21.32 1.08 11.62
N ASP A 151 -21.28 0.26 12.67
CA ASP A 151 -22.05 -0.99 12.76
C ASP A 151 -23.56 -0.79 12.59
N GLU A 152 -24.11 0.30 13.14
CA GLU A 152 -25.55 0.62 13.02
C GLU A 152 -26.02 0.76 11.57
N LEU A 153 -25.16 1.24 10.66
CA LEU A 153 -25.49 1.36 9.24
C LEU A 153 -25.34 0.04 8.49
N ILE A 154 -24.40 -0.81 8.90
CA ILE A 154 -24.30 -2.19 8.40
C ILE A 154 -25.55 -2.98 8.82
N ASP A 155 -25.95 -2.86 10.08
CA ASP A 155 -27.13 -3.49 10.64
C ASP A 155 -28.40 -3.03 9.91
N LEU A 156 -28.51 -1.72 9.65
CA LEU A 156 -29.61 -1.13 8.91
C LEU A 156 -29.68 -1.65 7.46
N ALA A 157 -28.53 -1.72 6.75
CA ALA A 157 -28.46 -2.24 5.40
C ALA A 157 -28.96 -3.70 5.33
N ILE A 158 -28.53 -4.53 6.29
CA ILE A 158 -28.96 -5.93 6.40
C ILE A 158 -30.46 -6.00 6.71
N ALA A 159 -30.96 -5.20 7.66
CA ALA A 159 -32.38 -5.18 8.01
C ALA A 159 -33.27 -4.75 6.82
N LYS A 160 -32.77 -3.83 5.99
CA LYS A 160 -33.42 -3.39 4.73
C LYS A 160 -33.16 -4.34 3.55
N SER A 161 -32.52 -5.49 3.75
CA SER A 161 -32.20 -6.47 2.70
C SER A 161 -31.37 -5.89 1.54
N ILE A 162 -30.51 -4.91 1.82
CA ILE A 162 -29.57 -4.37 0.84
C ILE A 162 -28.52 -5.44 0.51
N ASN A 163 -28.24 -5.62 -0.78
CA ASN A 163 -27.16 -6.48 -1.26
C ASN A 163 -25.79 -5.81 -1.00
N ILE A 164 -25.42 -5.71 0.28
CA ILE A 164 -24.25 -4.99 0.75
C ILE A 164 -22.99 -5.85 0.69
N ARG A 165 -21.89 -5.25 0.24
CA ARG A 165 -20.52 -5.77 0.32
C ARG A 165 -19.62 -4.70 0.92
N ILE A 166 -18.78 -5.07 1.88
CA ILE A 166 -17.88 -4.12 2.54
C ILE A 166 -16.53 -4.10 1.82
N CYS A 167 -16.14 -2.92 1.35
CA CYS A 167 -14.85 -2.67 0.71
C CYS A 167 -13.88 -2.06 1.72
N THR A 168 -12.84 -2.81 2.09
CA THR A 168 -11.80 -2.31 3.01
C THR A 168 -10.44 -2.26 2.35
N LYS A 169 -9.55 -1.47 2.93
CA LYS A 169 -8.17 -1.35 2.49
C LYS A 169 -7.40 -2.62 2.82
N TYR A 170 -6.50 -2.98 1.91
CA TYR A 170 -5.57 -4.07 2.13
C TYR A 170 -4.37 -3.63 2.97
N TRP A 171 -3.79 -2.46 2.63
CA TRP A 171 -2.61 -1.90 3.27
C TRP A 171 -2.66 -0.36 3.29
N ALA A 172 -3.36 0.23 4.26
CA ALA A 172 -3.57 1.68 4.35
C ALA A 172 -4.03 2.29 3.00
N GLU A 173 -3.38 3.34 2.49
CA GLU A 173 -3.59 3.85 1.13
C GLU A 173 -2.37 3.63 0.26
N GLN A 174 -1.76 2.46 0.42
CA GLN A 174 -0.48 2.09 -0.15
C GLN A 174 -0.50 0.63 -0.61
N MET A 175 0.60 0.21 -1.22
CA MET A 175 0.92 -1.18 -1.52
C MET A 175 2.13 -1.60 -0.71
N GLY A 176 1.93 -2.52 0.23
CA GLY A 176 2.97 -3.22 0.98
C GLY A 176 3.15 -4.65 0.48
N LEU A 177 3.60 -5.56 1.35
CA LEU A 177 3.88 -6.96 0.99
C LEU A 177 2.58 -7.76 0.71
N PRO A 178 2.65 -8.92 0.02
CA PRO A 178 1.47 -9.64 -0.45
C PRO A 178 0.83 -10.53 0.63
N PHE A 179 0.59 -9.94 1.81
CA PHE A 179 -0.22 -10.47 2.90
C PHE A 179 -0.88 -9.29 3.65
N HIS A 180 -1.96 -9.51 4.42
CA HIS A 180 -2.47 -8.45 5.29
C HIS A 180 -1.44 -8.17 6.40
N PRO A 181 -1.16 -6.90 6.75
CA PRO A 181 -0.15 -6.58 7.77
C PRO A 181 -0.35 -7.40 9.05
N THR A 182 0.73 -8.00 9.54
CA THR A 182 0.72 -8.73 10.81
C THR A 182 0.29 -7.77 11.91
N HIS A 183 0.89 -6.58 12.02
CA HIS A 183 0.38 -5.54 12.91
C HIS A 183 0.46 -4.16 12.24
N ILE A 184 -0.53 -3.29 12.48
CA ILE A 184 -0.62 -1.96 11.87
C ILE A 184 -0.19 -0.87 12.86
N ASN A 185 0.19 0.30 12.36
CA ASN A 185 0.52 1.45 13.22
C ASN A 185 -0.59 1.78 14.23
N ARG A 186 -0.20 2.05 15.49
CA ARG A 186 -1.09 2.22 16.64
C ARG A 186 -2.13 3.34 16.47
N GLN A 187 -1.76 4.38 15.74
CA GLN A 187 -2.54 5.58 15.47
C GLN A 187 -3.91 5.28 14.84
N ASN A 188 -4.03 4.21 14.03
CA ASN A 188 -5.31 3.75 13.46
C ASN A 188 -5.66 2.31 13.85
N GLN A 189 -5.08 1.79 14.94
CA GLN A 189 -5.37 0.43 15.38
C GLN A 189 -6.83 0.26 15.84
N ARG A 190 -7.46 1.35 16.29
CA ARG A 190 -8.81 1.35 16.89
C ARG A 190 -9.88 1.97 16.00
N ASP A 191 -9.62 2.07 14.70
CA ASP A 191 -10.60 2.54 13.73
C ASP A 191 -10.53 1.76 12.42
N ARG A 192 -11.45 2.06 11.49
CA ARG A 192 -11.55 1.39 10.19
C ARG A 192 -10.76 2.12 9.10
N ARG A 193 -9.58 2.69 9.39
CA ARG A 193 -8.82 3.52 8.42
C ARG A 193 -7.78 2.76 7.60
N HIS A 194 -7.12 1.74 8.16
CA HIS A 194 -5.89 1.15 7.57
C HIS A 194 -6.00 -0.29 7.07
N GLY A 195 -7.00 -1.05 7.51
CA GLY A 195 -7.14 -2.46 7.13
C GLY A 195 -8.52 -3.00 7.45
N TYR A 196 -8.61 -4.29 7.75
CA TYR A 196 -9.88 -4.92 8.12
C TYR A 196 -10.38 -4.57 9.51
N ALA A 197 -9.54 -3.97 10.38
CA ALA A 197 -9.97 -3.48 11.69
C ALA A 197 -10.70 -4.59 12.47
N ASP A 198 -11.98 -4.37 12.77
CA ASP A 198 -12.89 -5.27 13.47
C ASP A 198 -14.04 -5.79 12.58
N LEU A 199 -13.84 -5.88 11.27
CA LEU A 199 -14.89 -6.26 10.32
C LEU A 199 -15.06 -7.78 10.14
N LEU A 200 -14.09 -8.61 10.53
CA LEU A 200 -14.06 -10.04 10.21
C LEU A 200 -14.76 -10.92 11.27
N ARG A 201 -15.89 -10.43 11.81
CA ARG A 201 -16.66 -11.08 12.89
C ARG A 201 -17.47 -12.28 12.38
N ARG A 202 -17.54 -13.37 13.14
CA ARG A 202 -18.36 -14.56 12.86
C ARG A 202 -19.64 -14.57 13.73
N PRO A 203 -20.77 -15.17 13.27
CA PRO A 203 -20.99 -15.70 11.92
C PRO A 203 -20.94 -14.57 10.88
N GLN A 204 -20.51 -14.90 9.65
CA GLN A 204 -20.34 -13.89 8.61
C GLN A 204 -21.67 -13.27 8.21
N ARG A 205 -21.73 -11.92 8.23
CA ARG A 205 -22.94 -11.13 8.00
C ARG A 205 -22.95 -10.42 6.64
N TYR A 206 -21.78 -10.24 6.05
CA TYR A 206 -21.56 -9.55 4.79
C TYR A 206 -20.30 -10.09 4.10
N PRO A 207 -20.20 -9.98 2.76
CA PRO A 207 -18.96 -10.24 2.05
C PRO A 207 -17.94 -9.11 2.21
N ILE A 208 -16.66 -9.46 2.09
CA ILE A 208 -15.54 -8.52 2.06
C ILE A 208 -14.95 -8.43 0.64
N HIS A 209 -14.54 -7.22 0.28
CA HIS A 209 -13.76 -6.91 -0.91
C HIS A 209 -12.53 -6.08 -0.53
N TRP A 210 -11.38 -6.43 -1.09
CA TRP A 210 -10.09 -5.87 -0.68
C TRP A 210 -9.58 -4.84 -1.68
N ARG A 211 -9.28 -3.62 -1.23
CA ARG A 211 -8.64 -2.60 -2.07
C ARG A 211 -7.15 -2.49 -1.79
N LEU A 212 -6.33 -2.89 -2.75
CA LEU A 212 -4.93 -2.55 -2.78
C LEU A 212 -4.79 -1.14 -3.36
N TRP A 213 -4.32 -0.21 -2.54
CA TRP A 213 -4.13 1.19 -2.95
C TRP A 213 -2.74 1.38 -3.56
N ASN A 214 -2.43 0.60 -4.61
CA ASN A 214 -1.12 0.70 -5.26
C ASN A 214 -0.86 2.07 -5.87
N GLY A 215 -1.89 2.88 -6.16
CA GLY A 215 -1.72 4.29 -6.56
C GLY A 215 -1.02 5.17 -5.51
N GLY A 216 -0.89 4.74 -4.26
CA GLY A 216 -0.03 5.41 -3.27
C GLY A 216 1.46 5.08 -3.43
N THR A 217 1.79 3.91 -3.99
CA THR A 217 3.15 3.37 -4.07
C THR A 217 3.70 3.41 -5.50
N THR A 218 3.06 2.71 -6.44
CA THR A 218 3.47 2.52 -7.84
C THR A 218 2.53 3.30 -8.77
N ARG A 219 2.94 4.50 -9.18
CA ARG A 219 2.13 5.39 -10.01
C ARG A 219 2.58 5.38 -11.46
N ILE A 220 3.89 5.44 -11.69
CA ILE A 220 4.44 5.70 -13.02
C ILE A 220 5.47 4.68 -13.50
N LEU A 221 6.29 4.08 -12.64
CA LEU A 221 7.30 3.11 -13.06
C LEU A 221 6.63 1.76 -13.35
N LEU A 222 7.29 0.95 -14.17
CA LEU A 222 6.86 -0.40 -14.47
C LEU A 222 6.80 -1.25 -13.19
N TRP A 223 5.74 -2.02 -13.07
CA TRP A 223 5.55 -2.99 -11.99
C TRP A 223 4.82 -4.21 -12.54
N GLY A 224 5.25 -5.40 -12.13
CA GLY A 224 4.59 -6.66 -12.42
C GLY A 224 5.43 -7.82 -11.94
N ASP A 225 4.93 -8.55 -10.94
CA ASP A 225 5.54 -9.79 -10.47
C ASP A 225 4.46 -10.88 -10.27
N PRO A 226 4.58 -12.03 -10.96
CA PRO A 226 3.63 -13.14 -10.83
C PRO A 226 3.54 -13.69 -9.39
N GLU A 227 4.65 -13.75 -8.66
CA GLU A 227 4.67 -14.33 -7.32
C GLU A 227 3.98 -13.42 -6.30
N TYR A 228 4.23 -12.12 -6.36
CA TYR A 228 3.49 -11.12 -5.59
C TYR A 228 1.98 -11.23 -5.88
N ALA A 229 1.59 -11.24 -7.15
CA ALA A 229 0.18 -11.30 -7.55
C ALA A 229 -0.50 -12.58 -7.06
N ARG A 230 0.21 -13.73 -7.12
CA ARG A 230 -0.26 -15.01 -6.59
C ARG A 230 -0.52 -14.94 -5.09
N ARG A 231 0.48 -14.50 -4.32
CA ARG A 231 0.40 -14.41 -2.86
C ARG A 231 -0.66 -13.41 -2.39
N PHE A 232 -0.78 -12.29 -3.11
CA PHE A 232 -1.81 -11.29 -2.86
C PHE A 232 -3.21 -11.83 -3.17
N ALA A 233 -3.39 -12.55 -4.28
CA ALA A 233 -4.69 -13.15 -4.59
C ALA A 233 -5.11 -14.19 -3.54
N GLU A 234 -4.19 -15.08 -3.13
CA GLU A 234 -4.42 -16.05 -2.05
C GLU A 234 -4.81 -15.37 -0.74
N SER A 235 -4.08 -14.33 -0.33
CA SER A 235 -4.35 -13.66 0.95
C SER A 235 -5.74 -13.02 1.00
N THR A 236 -6.30 -12.64 -0.15
CA THR A 236 -7.65 -12.04 -0.26
C THR A 236 -8.79 -13.01 0.07
N HIS A 237 -8.50 -14.30 0.22
CA HIS A 237 -9.47 -15.29 0.73
C HIS A 237 -9.64 -15.26 2.25
N LEU A 238 -8.89 -14.41 2.98
CA LEU A 238 -9.16 -14.15 4.39
C LEU A 238 -10.64 -13.78 4.60
N TYR A 239 -11.28 -14.43 5.58
CA TYR A 239 -12.71 -14.27 5.87
C TYR A 239 -13.62 -14.56 4.64
N ASP A 240 -13.19 -15.50 3.81
CA ASP A 240 -13.91 -15.93 2.60
C ASP A 240 -14.18 -14.73 1.65
N GLY A 241 -13.19 -13.83 1.53
CA GLY A 241 -13.27 -12.62 0.70
C GLY A 241 -13.58 -12.93 -0.77
N GLN A 242 -14.42 -12.11 -1.38
CA GLN A 242 -14.98 -12.35 -2.72
C GLN A 242 -14.13 -11.75 -3.86
N GLY A 243 -12.95 -11.22 -3.55
CA GLY A 243 -12.02 -10.67 -4.52
C GLY A 243 -11.45 -9.32 -4.08
N PHE A 244 -10.74 -8.68 -5.00
CA PHE A 244 -10.02 -7.45 -4.74
C PHE A 244 -10.13 -6.46 -5.89
N GLU A 245 -9.66 -5.25 -5.66
CA GLU A 245 -9.45 -4.21 -6.66
C GLU A 245 -8.08 -3.55 -6.47
N VAL A 246 -7.47 -3.17 -7.59
CA VAL A 246 -6.20 -2.45 -7.67
C VAL A 246 -6.43 -1.14 -8.41
N ASN A 247 -5.61 -0.14 -8.18
CA ASN A 247 -5.56 1.04 -9.02
C ASN A 247 -4.80 0.72 -10.30
N GLU A 248 -5.29 1.16 -11.45
CA GLU A 248 -4.46 1.14 -12.66
C GLU A 248 -3.24 2.05 -12.47
N PRO A 249 -2.08 1.74 -13.10
CA PRO A 249 -1.00 2.70 -13.22
C PRO A 249 -1.53 4.00 -13.81
N LEU A 250 -0.98 5.14 -13.38
CA LEU A 250 -1.47 6.49 -13.70
C LEU A 250 -2.82 6.89 -13.07
N ALA A 251 -3.41 6.13 -12.14
CA ALA A 251 -4.71 6.46 -11.54
C ALA A 251 -4.81 7.85 -10.87
N THR A 252 -3.69 8.44 -10.44
CA THR A 252 -3.63 9.78 -9.83
C THR A 252 -3.13 10.86 -10.79
N LYS A 253 -2.98 10.54 -12.08
CA LYS A 253 -2.53 11.48 -13.09
C LYS A 253 -3.53 12.64 -13.21
N MET A 254 -3.01 13.86 -13.19
CA MET A 254 -3.77 15.13 -13.13
C MET A 254 -4.61 15.32 -11.85
N GLU A 255 -4.46 14.48 -10.83
CA GLU A 255 -5.13 14.69 -9.55
C GLU A 255 -4.75 16.06 -8.97
N GLY A 256 -5.76 16.84 -8.57
CA GLY A 256 -5.56 18.18 -7.99
C GLY A 256 -5.23 19.28 -9.00
N GLN A 257 -5.19 18.99 -10.30
CA GLN A 257 -5.03 20.00 -11.36
C GLN A 257 -6.40 20.50 -11.87
N PRO A 258 -6.46 21.68 -12.50
CA PRO A 258 -7.67 22.16 -13.18
C PRO A 258 -8.21 21.12 -14.19
N HIS A 259 -9.53 20.95 -14.21
CA HIS A 259 -10.21 19.94 -15.03
C HIS A 259 -9.97 20.12 -16.54
N ASP A 260 -9.85 21.37 -17.00
CA ASP A 260 -9.67 21.76 -18.40
C ASP A 260 -8.20 21.81 -18.83
N GLN A 261 -7.26 21.56 -17.90
CA GLN A 261 -5.85 21.49 -18.23
C GLN A 261 -5.55 20.25 -19.08
N THR A 262 -4.81 20.43 -20.18
CA THR A 262 -4.33 19.32 -21.00
C THR A 262 -3.47 18.37 -20.16
N PRO A 263 -3.78 17.06 -20.12
CA PRO A 263 -2.92 16.09 -19.45
C PRO A 263 -1.51 16.12 -20.02
N PHE A 264 -0.50 16.08 -19.14
CA PHE A 264 0.88 15.92 -19.58
C PHE A 264 1.09 14.54 -20.22
N GLU A 265 2.18 14.37 -20.94
CA GLU A 265 2.60 13.08 -21.51
C GLU A 265 3.74 12.54 -20.65
N LEU A 266 3.64 11.29 -20.16
CA LEU A 266 4.60 10.75 -19.20
C LEU A 266 6.01 10.69 -19.77
N LEU A 267 6.13 10.17 -20.99
CA LEU A 267 7.40 10.04 -21.70
C LEU A 267 7.61 11.21 -22.65
N ALA A 268 8.85 11.71 -22.68
CA ALA A 268 9.28 12.70 -23.66
C ALA A 268 9.04 12.19 -25.10
N PRO A 269 8.81 13.09 -26.08
CA PRO A 269 8.48 12.72 -27.46
C PRO A 269 9.45 11.71 -28.09
N GLU A 270 10.75 11.85 -27.80
CA GLU A 270 11.85 11.03 -28.31
C GLU A 270 11.83 9.61 -27.73
N SER A 271 11.34 9.46 -26.49
CA SER A 271 11.24 8.20 -25.77
C SER A 271 9.88 7.51 -25.94
N ARG A 272 8.90 8.17 -26.57
CA ARG A 272 7.55 7.61 -26.75
C ARG A 272 7.53 6.44 -27.75
N TYR A 273 6.85 5.36 -27.36
CA TYR A 273 6.64 4.16 -28.18
C TYR A 273 5.22 3.59 -28.13
N CYS A 274 4.37 4.06 -27.22
CA CYS A 274 2.95 3.69 -27.14
C CYS A 274 2.06 4.76 -27.78
N ASN A 275 0.88 4.35 -28.25
CA ASN A 275 -0.17 5.28 -28.65
C ASN A 275 -0.95 5.77 -27.43
N TYR A 276 -1.17 4.88 -26.47
CA TYR A 276 -1.82 5.17 -25.19
C TYR A 276 -0.90 4.75 -24.06
N GLU A 277 -0.70 5.62 -23.06
CA GLU A 277 0.28 5.37 -21.99
C GLU A 277 -0.01 4.12 -21.16
N PHE A 278 -1.27 3.68 -21.07
CA PHE A 278 -1.61 2.45 -20.36
C PHE A 278 -0.97 1.20 -20.99
N GLU A 279 -0.65 1.22 -22.30
CA GLU A 279 -0.06 0.10 -23.03
C GLU A 279 1.33 -0.28 -22.50
N ARG A 280 2.05 0.68 -21.91
CA ARG A 280 3.33 0.47 -21.24
C ARG A 280 3.22 -0.53 -20.08
N TYR A 281 2.07 -0.59 -19.42
CA TYR A 281 1.86 -1.41 -18.24
C TYR A 281 1.23 -2.76 -18.55
N TRP A 282 1.44 -3.30 -19.75
CA TRP A 282 0.88 -4.59 -20.17
C TRP A 282 1.16 -5.72 -19.17
N HIS A 283 2.35 -5.76 -18.55
CA HIS A 283 2.70 -6.81 -17.60
C HIS A 283 1.94 -6.68 -16.27
N PHE A 284 1.67 -5.45 -15.81
CA PHE A 284 0.80 -5.18 -14.65
C PHE A 284 -0.58 -5.81 -14.85
N TYR A 285 -1.22 -5.53 -16.00
CA TYR A 285 -2.54 -6.09 -16.33
C TYR A 285 -2.49 -7.61 -16.52
N GLN A 286 -1.38 -8.13 -17.04
CA GLN A 286 -1.20 -9.57 -17.21
C GLN A 286 -1.12 -10.29 -15.86
N VAL A 287 -0.32 -9.82 -14.90
CA VAL A 287 -0.19 -10.50 -13.60
C VAL A 287 -1.44 -10.33 -12.74
N PHE A 288 -1.99 -9.11 -12.64
CA PHE A 288 -3.22 -8.88 -11.87
C PHE A 288 -4.49 -9.39 -12.55
N GLY A 289 -4.46 -9.67 -13.85
CA GLY A 289 -5.59 -10.24 -14.58
C GLY A 289 -5.54 -11.77 -14.70
N ARG A 290 -4.39 -12.34 -15.12
CA ARG A 290 -4.24 -13.80 -15.37
C ARG A 290 -3.81 -14.55 -14.12
N VAL A 291 -2.73 -14.11 -13.48
CA VAL A 291 -2.11 -14.85 -12.37
C VAL A 291 -2.99 -14.80 -11.12
N SER A 292 -3.63 -13.68 -10.86
CA SER A 292 -4.58 -13.58 -9.74
C SER A 292 -5.87 -14.39 -9.97
N TYR A 293 -6.32 -14.53 -11.23
CA TYR A 293 -7.50 -15.33 -11.59
C TYR A 293 -7.21 -16.82 -11.48
N ASN A 294 -6.03 -17.24 -11.95
CA ASN A 294 -5.51 -18.59 -11.80
C ASN A 294 -4.06 -18.56 -11.32
N PRO A 295 -3.83 -18.74 -10.00
CA PRO A 295 -2.50 -18.85 -9.38
C PRO A 295 -1.56 -19.85 -10.06
N ASP A 296 -2.09 -20.90 -10.70
CA ASP A 296 -1.33 -21.94 -11.39
C ASP A 296 -0.95 -21.56 -12.84
N THR A 297 -1.17 -20.30 -13.25
CA THR A 297 -0.81 -19.84 -14.60
C THR A 297 0.69 -20.06 -14.87
N PRO A 298 1.06 -20.78 -15.94
CA PRO A 298 2.45 -21.11 -16.22
C PRO A 298 3.23 -19.90 -16.78
N PRO A 299 4.56 -19.82 -16.53
CA PRO A 299 5.37 -18.69 -16.96
C PRO A 299 5.39 -18.38 -18.46
N ASP A 300 5.18 -19.39 -19.30
CA ASP A 300 5.16 -19.22 -20.76
C ASP A 300 4.13 -18.20 -21.24
N VAL A 301 3.07 -17.94 -20.45
CA VAL A 301 2.03 -16.95 -20.79
C VAL A 301 2.59 -15.53 -20.89
N TRP A 302 3.52 -15.16 -20.00
CA TRP A 302 4.16 -13.83 -19.99
C TRP A 302 5.54 -13.83 -20.62
N ARG A 303 6.31 -14.91 -20.47
CA ARG A 303 7.65 -15.02 -21.06
C ARG A 303 7.65 -14.81 -22.57
N ARG A 304 6.66 -15.36 -23.27
CA ARG A 304 6.50 -15.17 -24.72
C ARG A 304 6.33 -13.70 -25.12
N GLU A 305 5.69 -12.90 -24.26
CA GLU A 305 5.47 -11.47 -24.53
C GLU A 305 6.79 -10.69 -24.37
N PHE A 306 7.57 -11.00 -23.32
CA PHE A 306 8.93 -10.45 -23.16
C PHE A 306 9.84 -10.83 -24.34
N VAL A 307 9.83 -12.10 -24.75
CA VAL A 307 10.59 -12.57 -25.92
C VAL A 307 10.14 -11.87 -27.20
N SER A 308 8.83 -11.70 -27.40
CA SER A 308 8.30 -11.02 -28.58
C SER A 308 8.70 -9.55 -28.64
N ARG A 309 8.80 -8.87 -27.50
CA ARG A 309 9.09 -7.43 -27.43
C ARG A 309 10.58 -7.11 -27.43
N PHE A 310 11.39 -7.97 -26.80
CA PHE A 310 12.79 -7.68 -26.52
C PHE A 310 13.77 -8.73 -27.07
N GLY A 311 13.27 -9.79 -27.70
CA GLY A 311 14.09 -10.87 -28.26
C GLY A 311 14.35 -12.01 -27.27
N ILE A 312 14.85 -13.14 -27.80
CA ILE A 312 15.00 -14.40 -27.06
C ILE A 312 16.05 -14.34 -25.95
N GLU A 313 17.06 -13.47 -26.09
CA GLU A 313 18.14 -13.32 -25.11
C GLU A 313 17.84 -12.22 -24.09
N ALA A 314 17.46 -11.02 -24.54
CA ALA A 314 17.22 -9.89 -23.65
C ALA A 314 15.85 -9.94 -22.93
N GLY A 315 14.83 -10.55 -23.55
CA GLY A 315 13.49 -10.65 -22.97
C GLY A 315 13.45 -11.31 -21.59
N PRO A 316 13.98 -12.53 -21.41
CA PRO A 316 14.05 -13.19 -20.11
C PRO A 316 14.85 -12.41 -19.05
N LEU A 317 15.86 -11.64 -19.46
CA LEU A 317 16.64 -10.81 -18.55
C LEU A 317 15.83 -9.63 -18.01
N LEU A 318 15.06 -8.96 -18.89
CA LEU A 318 14.14 -7.89 -18.49
C LEU A 318 12.93 -8.42 -17.69
N GLU A 319 12.44 -9.63 -18.01
CA GLU A 319 11.42 -10.34 -17.21
C GLU A 319 11.90 -10.47 -15.76
N ASN A 320 13.05 -11.10 -15.55
CA ASN A 320 13.61 -11.32 -14.22
C ASN A 320 13.93 -10.01 -13.49
N ALA A 321 14.46 -9.01 -14.20
CA ALA A 321 14.77 -7.70 -13.62
C ALA A 321 13.50 -7.00 -13.13
N LEU A 322 12.43 -7.01 -13.92
CA LEU A 322 11.15 -6.41 -13.54
C LEU A 322 10.50 -7.13 -12.37
N HIS A 323 10.53 -8.47 -12.36
CA HIS A 323 10.00 -9.28 -11.26
C HIS A 323 10.72 -8.92 -9.96
N ARG A 324 12.06 -8.88 -9.97
CA ARG A 324 12.88 -8.47 -8.81
C ARG A 324 12.60 -7.02 -8.38
N ALA A 325 12.57 -6.09 -9.33
CA ALA A 325 12.34 -4.67 -9.06
C ALA A 325 10.96 -4.39 -8.46
N SER A 326 9.96 -5.20 -8.80
CA SER A 326 8.57 -5.06 -8.32
C SER A 326 8.42 -5.28 -6.81
N TRP A 327 9.42 -5.84 -6.13
CA TRP A 327 9.42 -5.98 -4.66
C TRP A 327 9.97 -4.77 -3.91
N VAL A 328 10.75 -3.89 -4.58
CA VAL A 328 11.49 -2.80 -3.94
C VAL A 328 10.55 -1.85 -3.20
N LEU A 329 9.54 -1.31 -3.90
CA LEU A 329 8.64 -0.31 -3.32
C LEU A 329 7.67 -0.90 -2.28
N PRO A 330 7.06 -2.10 -2.49
CA PRO A 330 6.32 -2.81 -1.45
C PRO A 330 7.12 -3.03 -0.16
N TYR A 331 8.38 -3.47 -0.28
CA TYR A 331 9.26 -3.67 0.87
C TYR A 331 9.61 -2.34 1.53
N ALA A 332 9.87 -1.29 0.74
CA ALA A 332 10.14 0.07 1.24
C ALA A 332 9.00 0.60 2.11
N GLN A 333 7.75 0.35 1.72
CA GLN A 333 6.58 0.70 2.52
C GLN A 333 6.47 -0.13 3.79
N GLY A 334 6.84 -1.42 3.73
CA GLY A 334 6.84 -2.33 4.87
C GLY A 334 7.77 -1.86 6.00
N TYR A 335 9.05 -1.65 5.69
CA TYR A 335 10.10 -1.40 6.70
C TYR A 335 10.14 0.03 7.27
N CYS A 336 9.79 1.05 6.48
CA CYS A 336 9.85 2.44 6.90
C CYS A 336 8.69 3.26 6.34
N PHE A 337 7.82 3.73 7.23
CA PHE A 337 6.56 4.35 6.88
C PHE A 337 6.34 5.67 7.63
N PRO A 338 6.91 6.80 7.14
CA PRO A 338 6.60 8.13 7.67
C PRO A 338 5.10 8.33 7.67
N TYR A 339 4.52 8.32 8.86
CA TYR A 339 3.10 8.05 9.02
C TYR A 339 2.23 9.13 8.37
N ASN A 340 2.67 10.40 8.38
CA ASN A 340 2.02 11.50 7.67
C ASN A 340 1.91 11.32 6.14
N ARG A 341 2.66 10.36 5.57
CA ARG A 341 2.67 10.00 4.13
C ARG A 341 1.82 8.78 3.80
N PHE A 342 1.12 8.17 4.76
CA PHE A 342 0.25 7.04 4.44
C PHE A 342 -0.84 7.36 3.40
N PRO A 343 -1.46 8.56 3.35
CA PRO A 343 -2.51 8.83 2.38
C PRO A 343 -1.99 8.87 0.94
N THR A 344 -2.75 8.31 -0.02
CA THR A 344 -2.37 8.38 -1.45
C THR A 344 -2.27 9.83 -1.93
N THR A 345 -3.02 10.76 -1.32
CA THR A 345 -2.96 12.19 -1.68
C THR A 345 -1.79 12.93 -1.04
N ARG A 346 -0.87 12.24 -0.35
CA ARG A 346 0.28 12.85 0.36
C ARG A 346 1.61 12.14 0.19
N GLY A 347 1.57 10.81 0.06
CA GLY A 347 2.77 9.97 -0.05
C GLY A 347 2.93 9.36 -1.43
N TRP A 348 4.16 9.38 -1.93
CA TRP A 348 4.55 8.74 -3.18
C TRP A 348 5.99 8.26 -3.09
N VAL A 349 6.19 7.06 -2.55
CA VAL A 349 7.54 6.50 -2.27
C VAL A 349 8.38 6.32 -3.54
N GLU A 350 7.76 6.18 -4.70
CA GLU A 350 8.42 6.09 -6.00
C GLU A 350 9.07 7.41 -6.46
N LYS A 351 8.64 8.58 -5.95
CA LYS A 351 9.25 9.88 -6.28
C LYS A 351 9.84 10.61 -5.08
N GLN A 352 9.17 10.58 -3.93
CA GLN A 352 9.51 11.44 -2.79
C GLN A 352 10.68 10.89 -2.01
N ARG A 353 11.55 11.78 -1.51
CA ARG A 353 12.67 11.41 -0.65
C ARG A 353 12.27 10.87 0.72
N ARG A 354 11.00 11.02 1.15
CA ARG A 354 10.47 10.52 2.44
C ARG A 354 11.08 11.21 3.67
N GLU A 355 10.96 12.53 3.77
CA GLU A 355 11.43 13.37 4.90
C GLU A 355 12.95 13.50 5.05
N ASP A 356 13.40 14.49 5.84
CA ASP A 356 14.81 14.67 6.24
C ASP A 356 15.22 13.62 7.28
N LEU A 357 16.50 13.28 7.35
CA LEU A 357 17.00 12.16 8.14
C LEU A 357 16.48 12.13 9.61
N PRO A 358 16.46 13.25 10.36
CA PRO A 358 15.94 13.23 11.74
C PRO A 358 14.47 12.81 11.85
N GLU A 359 13.62 13.21 10.90
CA GLU A 359 12.21 12.83 10.90
C GLU A 359 12.01 11.43 10.31
N TYR A 360 12.80 11.07 9.30
CA TYR A 360 12.84 9.73 8.75
C TYR A 360 13.23 8.67 9.80
N ALA A 361 14.22 8.97 10.66
CA ALA A 361 14.68 8.07 11.72
C ALA A 361 13.62 7.79 12.80
N LYS A 362 12.60 8.64 12.92
CA LYS A 362 11.46 8.47 13.85
C LYS A 362 10.31 7.67 13.26
N ALA A 363 10.35 7.35 11.96
CA ALA A 363 9.29 6.63 11.30
C ALA A 363 9.16 5.19 11.84
N GLU A 364 7.92 4.75 12.02
CA GLU A 364 7.61 3.35 12.28
C GLU A 364 7.50 2.58 10.95
N PRO A 365 7.70 1.26 10.95
CA PRO A 365 7.30 0.40 9.85
C PRO A 365 5.77 0.41 9.66
N SER A 366 5.28 0.06 8.47
CA SER A 366 3.82 -0.13 8.28
C SER A 366 3.33 -1.52 8.71
N ASP A 367 4.25 -2.49 8.81
CA ASP A 367 4.03 -3.75 9.53
C ASP A 367 4.95 -3.83 10.75
N THR A 368 4.47 -3.31 11.87
CA THR A 368 5.21 -3.25 13.14
C THR A 368 5.41 -4.63 13.77
N GLY A 369 4.67 -5.64 13.30
CA GLY A 369 4.79 -7.02 13.74
C GLY A 369 5.91 -7.79 13.05
N GLN A 370 6.36 -7.34 11.88
CA GLN A 370 7.43 -7.99 11.11
C GLN A 370 8.75 -7.22 11.14
N PHE A 371 8.71 -5.89 11.23
CA PHE A 371 9.88 -5.04 11.15
C PHE A 371 10.10 -4.28 12.46
N LEU A 372 11.37 -4.06 12.81
CA LEU A 372 11.76 -3.11 13.86
C LEU A 372 11.78 -1.69 13.29
N SER A 373 11.30 -0.72 14.07
CA SER A 373 11.64 0.69 13.84
C SER A 373 13.12 0.94 14.15
N PHE A 374 13.68 2.03 13.61
CA PHE A 374 15.06 2.44 13.91
C PHE A 374 15.26 2.70 15.41
N GLY A 375 14.29 3.32 16.07
CA GLY A 375 14.32 3.59 17.51
C GLY A 375 14.31 2.32 18.36
N GLU A 376 13.48 1.32 18.02
CA GLU A 376 13.48 0.03 18.71
C GLU A 376 14.81 -0.71 18.51
N ALA A 377 15.31 -0.76 17.27
CA ALA A 377 16.59 -1.40 16.97
C ALA A 377 17.76 -0.73 17.69
N ALA A 378 17.85 0.60 17.69
CA ALA A 378 18.87 1.34 18.42
C ALA A 378 18.80 1.05 19.94
N GLN A 379 17.60 0.99 20.51
CA GLN A 379 17.44 0.65 21.92
C GLN A 379 17.90 -0.79 22.22
N LEU A 380 17.59 -1.76 21.35
CA LEU A 380 18.06 -3.13 21.51
C LEU A 380 19.58 -3.22 21.42
N LEU A 381 20.21 -2.50 20.49
CA LEU A 381 21.68 -2.45 20.37
C LEU A 381 22.34 -1.92 21.65
N VAL A 382 21.83 -0.81 22.21
CA VAL A 382 22.36 -0.22 23.45
C VAL A 382 22.21 -1.16 24.65
N ASN A 383 21.09 -1.88 24.73
CA ASN A 383 20.81 -2.78 25.86
C ASN A 383 21.37 -4.20 25.66
N GLY A 384 21.94 -4.50 24.49
CA GLY A 384 22.35 -5.85 24.12
C GLY A 384 21.17 -6.84 24.00
N GLY A 385 19.97 -6.33 23.66
CA GLY A 385 18.74 -7.11 23.47
C GLY A 385 18.67 -7.83 22.12
N GLU A 386 17.57 -8.55 21.90
CA GLU A 386 17.37 -9.39 20.72
C GLU A 386 15.91 -9.31 20.21
N SER A 387 15.70 -9.63 18.94
CA SER A 387 14.37 -9.69 18.33
C SER A 387 14.36 -10.65 17.14
N ALA A 388 13.24 -11.35 16.95
CA ALA A 388 12.96 -12.17 15.78
C ALA A 388 12.42 -11.36 14.58
N ARG A 389 12.05 -10.10 14.80
CA ARG A 389 11.62 -9.17 13.74
C ARG A 389 12.80 -8.78 12.84
N VAL A 390 12.50 -8.37 11.62
CA VAL A 390 13.49 -7.89 10.66
C VAL A 390 14.11 -6.58 11.14
N TRP A 391 15.42 -6.59 11.26
CA TRP A 391 16.23 -5.43 11.65
C TRP A 391 16.48 -4.48 10.46
N PRO A 392 16.69 -3.17 10.70
CA PRO A 392 17.03 -2.22 9.65
C PRO A 392 18.21 -2.64 8.78
N GLN A 393 19.24 -3.27 9.36
CA GLN A 393 20.43 -3.72 8.66
C GLN A 393 20.15 -4.95 7.76
N GLN A 394 19.20 -5.81 8.14
CA GLN A 394 18.74 -6.90 7.26
C GLN A 394 18.00 -6.33 6.06
N SER A 395 17.14 -5.32 6.28
CA SER A 395 16.47 -4.59 5.19
C SER A 395 17.51 -3.93 4.27
N SER A 396 18.55 -3.30 4.84
CA SER A 396 19.66 -2.71 4.08
C SER A 396 20.34 -3.74 3.16
N ARG A 397 20.73 -4.90 3.69
CA ARG A 397 21.35 -5.98 2.89
C ARG A 397 20.42 -6.49 1.78
N TRP A 398 19.13 -6.67 2.08
CA TRP A 398 18.15 -7.08 1.09
C TRP A 398 18.04 -6.09 -0.07
N PHE A 399 17.97 -4.79 0.24
CA PHE A 399 17.94 -3.73 -0.76
C PHE A 399 19.22 -3.65 -1.60
N THR A 400 20.39 -3.81 -0.99
CA THR A 400 21.67 -3.88 -1.74
C THR A 400 21.65 -5.03 -2.74
N ALA A 401 21.29 -6.24 -2.28
CA ALA A 401 21.23 -7.42 -3.14
C ALA A 401 20.23 -7.24 -4.30
N CYS A 402 19.05 -6.66 -4.03
CA CYS A 402 18.07 -6.35 -5.07
C CYS A 402 18.62 -5.35 -6.08
N SER A 403 19.25 -4.26 -5.63
CA SER A 403 19.84 -3.26 -6.53
C SER A 403 20.89 -3.87 -7.44
N GLU A 404 21.81 -4.67 -6.89
CA GLU A 404 22.91 -5.28 -7.64
C GLU A 404 22.40 -6.28 -8.68
N GLU A 405 21.41 -7.09 -8.31
CA GLU A 405 20.80 -8.06 -9.22
C GLU A 405 20.07 -7.37 -10.38
N ILE A 406 19.24 -6.37 -10.10
CA ILE A 406 18.50 -5.63 -11.14
C ILE A 406 19.48 -4.97 -12.11
N LEU A 407 20.53 -4.30 -11.60
CA LEU A 407 21.54 -3.65 -12.45
C LEU A 407 22.32 -4.67 -13.29
N SER A 408 22.68 -5.81 -12.70
CA SER A 408 23.37 -6.89 -13.41
C SER A 408 22.53 -7.46 -14.57
N LEU A 409 21.23 -7.65 -14.33
CA LEU A 409 20.28 -8.12 -15.35
C LEU A 409 20.09 -7.07 -16.46
N VAL A 410 19.97 -5.79 -16.11
CA VAL A 410 19.87 -4.69 -17.11
C VAL A 410 21.12 -4.62 -17.99
N VAL A 411 22.32 -4.67 -17.39
CA VAL A 411 23.59 -4.67 -18.15
C VAL A 411 23.68 -5.89 -19.07
N SER A 412 23.23 -7.05 -18.60
CA SER A 412 23.21 -8.27 -19.42
C SER A 412 22.20 -8.14 -20.57
N ALA A 413 21.03 -7.55 -20.33
CA ALA A 413 20.00 -7.33 -21.34
C ALA A 413 20.49 -6.35 -22.42
N GLU A 414 21.24 -5.31 -22.04
CA GLU A 414 21.83 -4.34 -22.98
C GLU A 414 22.88 -4.97 -23.87
N ARG A 415 23.71 -5.87 -23.33
CA ARG A 415 24.65 -6.64 -24.14
C ARG A 415 23.93 -7.55 -25.13
N ALA A 416 22.82 -8.16 -24.70
CA ALA A 416 22.03 -9.07 -25.51
C ALA A 416 21.21 -8.37 -26.61
N VAL A 417 20.72 -7.14 -26.37
CA VAL A 417 19.94 -6.40 -27.39
C VAL A 417 20.82 -5.77 -28.47
N GLY A 418 22.11 -5.51 -28.17
CA GLY A 418 23.07 -4.94 -29.11
C GLY A 418 22.83 -3.46 -29.45
N ASP A 419 23.27 -3.04 -30.64
CA ASP A 419 23.38 -1.62 -31.01
C ASP A 419 22.05 -0.93 -31.41
N HIS A 420 20.95 -1.68 -31.46
CA HIS A 420 19.66 -1.19 -31.95
C HIS A 420 18.50 -1.48 -30.97
N PRO A 421 18.58 -1.02 -29.71
CA PRO A 421 17.49 -1.21 -28.76
C PRO A 421 16.23 -0.47 -29.23
N SER A 422 15.07 -1.09 -29.04
CA SER A 422 13.79 -0.42 -29.25
C SER A 422 13.60 0.70 -28.21
N ARG A 423 12.73 1.67 -28.52
CA ARG A 423 12.36 2.70 -27.53
C ARG A 423 11.73 2.11 -26.26
N GLU A 424 10.95 1.03 -26.41
CA GLU A 424 10.40 0.28 -25.28
C GLU A 424 11.51 -0.33 -24.42
N PHE A 425 12.56 -0.90 -25.04
CA PHE A 425 13.72 -1.43 -24.32
C PHE A 425 14.41 -0.32 -23.52
N VAL A 426 14.70 0.83 -24.16
CA VAL A 426 15.40 1.96 -23.52
C VAL A 426 14.60 2.47 -22.32
N SER A 427 13.28 2.69 -22.47
CA SER A 427 12.42 3.11 -21.38
C SER A 427 12.34 2.05 -20.26
N THR A 428 12.25 0.77 -20.62
CA THR A 428 12.21 -0.34 -19.63
C THR A 428 13.51 -0.41 -18.82
N ALA A 429 14.66 -0.30 -19.47
CA ALA A 429 15.96 -0.29 -18.79
C ALA A 429 16.11 0.92 -17.85
N ALA A 430 15.58 2.09 -18.23
CA ALA A 430 15.59 3.28 -17.38
C ALA A 430 14.76 3.09 -16.11
N ASP A 431 13.54 2.54 -16.22
CA ASP A 431 12.70 2.19 -15.07
C ASP A 431 13.39 1.26 -14.09
N LEU A 432 13.99 0.20 -14.61
CA LEU A 432 14.71 -0.79 -13.80
C LEU A 432 15.91 -0.17 -13.10
N ARG A 433 16.64 0.74 -13.76
CA ARG A 433 17.71 1.50 -13.12
C ARG A 433 17.20 2.44 -12.04
N ILE A 434 16.10 3.15 -12.26
CA ILE A 434 15.47 4.00 -11.25
C ILE A 434 15.08 3.16 -10.03
N LEU A 435 14.41 2.01 -10.23
CA LEU A 435 14.02 1.10 -9.16
C LEU A 435 15.23 0.50 -8.42
N ALA A 436 16.31 0.16 -9.13
CA ALA A 436 17.56 -0.28 -8.51
C ALA A 436 18.21 0.84 -7.69
N CYS A 437 18.23 2.07 -8.19
CA CYS A 437 18.74 3.22 -7.46
C CYS A 437 17.89 3.54 -6.23
N LEU A 438 16.57 3.40 -6.30
CA LEU A 438 15.68 3.48 -5.14
C LEU A 438 15.98 2.38 -4.11
N ALA A 439 16.24 1.14 -4.54
CA ALA A 439 16.68 0.09 -3.63
C ALA A 439 18.00 0.49 -2.94
N ARG A 440 19.01 0.94 -3.70
CA ARG A 440 20.29 1.37 -3.12
C ARG A 440 20.15 2.58 -2.18
N TYR A 441 19.28 3.53 -2.52
CA TYR A 441 18.90 4.65 -1.65
C TYR A 441 18.35 4.14 -0.32
N HIS A 442 17.35 3.25 -0.35
CA HIS A 442 16.75 2.67 0.85
C HIS A 442 17.74 1.81 1.66
N SER A 443 18.70 1.15 1.00
CA SER A 443 19.76 0.41 1.65
C SER A 443 20.62 1.29 2.56
N HIS A 444 21.16 2.38 2.02
CA HIS A 444 21.97 3.32 2.78
C HIS A 444 21.13 4.08 3.80
N ARG A 445 19.90 4.48 3.42
CA ARG A 445 19.04 5.27 4.29
C ARG A 445 18.51 4.50 5.50
N ALA A 446 18.36 3.18 5.39
CA ALA A 446 18.06 2.33 6.54
C ALA A 446 19.18 2.39 7.60
N LEU A 447 20.44 2.35 7.18
CA LEU A 447 21.59 2.46 8.08
C LEU A 447 21.75 3.89 8.61
N ALA A 448 21.56 4.91 7.76
CA ALA A 448 21.57 6.31 8.19
C ALA A 448 20.53 6.55 9.31
N GLY A 449 19.29 6.07 9.12
CA GLY A 449 18.22 6.22 10.11
C GLY A 449 18.52 5.50 11.42
N LEU A 450 19.07 4.29 11.36
CA LEU A 450 19.46 3.55 12.55
C LEU A 450 20.63 4.21 13.30
N SER A 451 21.67 4.65 12.59
CA SER A 451 22.82 5.33 13.20
C SER A 451 22.41 6.68 13.81
N TYR A 452 21.49 7.41 13.17
CA TYR A 452 20.91 8.63 13.75
C TYR A 452 20.11 8.34 15.02
N ALA A 453 19.25 7.30 15.01
CA ALA A 453 18.51 6.88 16.19
C ALA A 453 19.45 6.42 17.34
N LEU A 454 20.57 5.76 17.03
CA LEU A 454 21.59 5.39 18.00
C LEU A 454 22.30 6.63 18.59
N PHE A 455 22.61 7.62 17.75
CA PHE A 455 23.13 8.91 18.22
C PHE A 455 22.18 9.56 19.22
N GLU A 456 20.89 9.71 18.86
CA GLU A 456 19.90 10.32 19.77
C GLU A 456 19.74 9.54 21.08
N ARG A 457 19.86 8.21 21.03
CA ARG A 457 19.65 7.35 22.20
C ARG A 457 20.85 7.28 23.14
N ALA A 458 22.06 7.23 22.59
CA ALA A 458 23.29 6.95 23.33
C ALA A 458 24.26 8.14 23.39
N ASP A 459 23.89 9.29 22.84
CA ASP A 459 24.79 10.45 22.60
C ASP A 459 26.08 10.03 21.86
N SER A 460 25.95 9.03 20.97
CA SER A 460 27.09 8.48 20.22
C SER A 460 27.42 9.37 19.03
N ARG A 461 28.47 10.18 19.19
CA ARG A 461 28.95 11.11 18.17
C ARG A 461 29.52 10.35 16.97
N ALA A 462 30.12 9.18 17.21
CA ALA A 462 30.57 8.28 16.15
C ALA A 462 29.39 7.74 15.31
N ALA A 463 28.26 7.41 15.95
CA ALA A 463 27.05 7.01 15.22
C ALA A 463 26.45 8.19 14.42
N PHE A 464 26.60 9.43 14.88
CA PHE A 464 26.17 10.58 14.09
C PHE A 464 27.04 10.76 12.82
N ASP A 465 28.35 10.54 12.92
CA ASP A 465 29.23 10.54 11.73
C ASP A 465 28.85 9.43 10.75
N GLU A 466 28.63 8.21 11.25
CA GLU A 466 28.16 7.07 10.43
C GLU A 466 26.81 7.37 9.76
N ALA A 467 25.89 8.07 10.44
CA ALA A 467 24.62 8.50 9.87
C ALA A 467 24.80 9.50 8.72
N ILE A 468 25.72 10.44 8.87
CA ILE A 468 26.07 11.42 7.81
C ILE A 468 26.70 10.71 6.62
N ASP A 469 27.64 9.79 6.85
CA ASP A 469 28.28 9.04 5.78
C ASP A 469 27.24 8.24 4.98
N HIS A 470 26.34 7.51 5.65
CA HIS A 470 25.29 6.78 4.97
C HIS A 470 24.26 7.68 4.25
N GLU A 471 23.87 8.83 4.81
CA GLU A 471 23.00 9.79 4.10
C GLU A 471 23.69 10.34 2.85
N GLY A 472 25.01 10.55 2.89
CA GLY A 472 25.81 10.91 1.70
C GLY A 472 25.71 9.87 0.59
N HIS A 473 25.90 8.59 0.90
CA HIS A 473 25.76 7.49 -0.07
C HIS A 473 24.31 7.32 -0.57
N ALA A 474 23.32 7.59 0.28
CA ALA A 474 21.92 7.62 -0.16
C ALA A 474 21.71 8.72 -1.22
N ILE A 475 22.28 9.91 -1.01
CA ILE A 475 22.21 11.02 -1.99
C ILE A 475 22.91 10.65 -3.30
N GLU A 476 24.07 9.99 -3.27
CA GLU A 476 24.74 9.49 -4.49
C GLU A 476 23.85 8.51 -5.26
N ALA A 477 23.15 7.60 -4.57
CA ALA A 477 22.18 6.70 -5.20
C ALA A 477 21.01 7.47 -5.84
N TRP A 478 20.57 8.57 -5.21
CA TRP A 478 19.53 9.44 -5.77
C TRP A 478 20.04 10.27 -6.96
N GLU A 479 21.31 10.68 -6.97
CA GLU A 479 21.94 11.31 -8.13
C GLU A 479 21.98 10.36 -9.33
N ALA A 480 22.35 9.09 -9.09
CA ALA A 480 22.31 8.05 -10.11
C ALA A 480 20.88 7.78 -10.61
N LEU A 481 19.88 7.86 -9.73
CA LEU A 481 18.46 7.80 -10.10
C LEU A 481 18.09 8.92 -11.07
N VAL A 482 18.43 10.17 -10.72
CA VAL A 482 18.16 11.34 -11.58
C VAL A 482 18.85 11.19 -12.94
N ALA A 483 20.08 10.68 -12.97
CA ALA A 483 20.80 10.39 -14.21
C ALA A 483 20.13 9.28 -15.04
N ALA A 484 19.59 8.24 -14.39
CA ALA A 484 18.87 7.16 -15.06
C ALA A 484 17.53 7.61 -15.64
N ALA A 485 16.83 8.54 -14.97
CA ALA A 485 15.63 9.18 -15.51
C ALA A 485 15.95 10.03 -16.73
N GLY A 486 17.08 10.76 -16.70
CA GLY A 486 17.56 11.57 -17.82
C GLY A 486 16.47 12.48 -18.39
N ASP A 487 16.34 12.49 -19.72
CA ASP A 487 15.31 13.22 -20.46
C ASP A 487 14.14 12.30 -20.90
N ILE A 488 13.98 11.13 -20.28
CA ILE A 488 12.97 10.13 -20.68
C ILE A 488 11.57 10.56 -20.22
N TYR A 489 11.49 11.22 -19.07
CA TYR A 489 10.24 11.59 -18.41
C TYR A 489 9.93 13.07 -18.59
N ALA A 490 8.63 13.41 -18.53
CA ALA A 490 8.23 14.80 -18.41
C ALA A 490 8.82 15.48 -17.17
N ASP A 491 9.15 16.76 -17.34
CA ASP A 491 9.75 17.60 -16.32
C ASP A 491 8.87 17.83 -15.09
N ASP A 492 7.55 17.70 -15.26
CA ASP A 492 6.57 17.95 -14.21
C ASP A 492 5.53 16.83 -14.16
N LEU A 493 5.78 15.85 -13.31
CA LEU A 493 4.94 14.67 -13.13
C LEU A 493 3.73 15.01 -12.25
N MET A 494 2.69 15.63 -12.84
CA MET A 494 1.50 16.10 -12.13
C MET A 494 0.59 14.94 -11.68
N MET A 495 0.96 14.28 -10.58
CA MET A 495 0.30 13.09 -10.02
C MET A 495 -0.47 13.38 -8.72
N GLY A 496 -0.80 14.64 -8.43
CA GLY A 496 -1.44 15.06 -7.19
C GLY A 496 -1.22 16.54 -6.86
N SER A 497 -1.46 16.93 -5.61
CA SER A 497 -1.22 18.31 -5.17
C SER A 497 0.27 18.67 -5.13
N ARG A 498 0.64 19.83 -5.70
CA ARG A 498 1.99 20.40 -5.59
C ARG A 498 2.41 20.64 -4.15
N THR A 499 1.50 21.11 -3.29
CA THR A 499 1.80 21.38 -1.88
C THR A 499 2.09 20.13 -1.07
N ALA A 500 1.66 18.96 -1.57
CA ALA A 500 1.96 17.66 -0.99
C ALA A 500 3.25 17.04 -1.56
N GLY A 501 3.93 17.70 -2.52
CA GLY A 501 5.10 17.16 -3.20
C GLY A 501 4.75 16.04 -4.20
N LEU A 502 3.56 16.08 -4.79
CA LEU A 502 3.09 15.08 -5.77
C LEU A 502 3.18 15.57 -7.22
N CYS A 503 4.00 16.60 -7.47
CA CYS A 503 4.37 17.10 -8.80
C CYS A 503 5.90 17.27 -8.89
N GLY A 504 6.38 17.73 -10.05
CA GLY A 504 7.80 17.90 -10.33
C GLY A 504 8.49 16.60 -10.73
N HIS A 505 9.80 16.54 -10.54
CA HIS A 505 10.68 15.46 -10.98
C HIS A 505 11.58 14.97 -9.81
N TRP A 506 12.27 13.84 -9.98
CA TRP A 506 13.20 13.32 -8.96
C TRP A 506 14.36 14.28 -8.65
N ARG A 507 14.74 15.13 -9.62
CA ARG A 507 15.80 16.15 -9.44
C ARG A 507 15.40 17.26 -8.47
N ASP A 508 14.10 17.52 -8.31
CA ASP A 508 13.61 18.51 -7.36
C ASP A 508 13.76 17.97 -5.92
N GLU A 509 13.53 16.67 -5.74
CA GLU A 509 13.76 15.98 -4.46
C GLU A 509 15.24 15.90 -4.11
N LEU A 510 16.13 15.80 -5.12
CA LEU A 510 17.58 15.86 -4.92
C LEU A 510 18.03 17.20 -4.34
N VAL A 511 17.43 18.31 -4.76
CA VAL A 511 17.69 19.64 -4.18
C VAL A 511 17.35 19.64 -2.69
N GLU A 512 16.18 19.12 -2.34
CA GLU A 512 15.72 19.04 -0.95
C GLU A 512 16.56 18.07 -0.10
N LEU A 513 17.00 16.94 -0.67
CA LEU A 513 17.93 16.03 -0.01
C LEU A 513 19.27 16.70 0.30
N ARG A 514 19.86 17.42 -0.66
CA ARG A 514 21.13 18.16 -0.45
C ARG A 514 20.97 19.26 0.59
N ARG A 515 19.81 19.93 0.64
CA ARG A 515 19.47 20.91 1.69
C ARG A 515 19.42 20.24 3.07
N GLY A 516 18.69 19.13 3.20
CA GLY A 516 18.61 18.36 4.46
C GLY A 516 19.99 17.86 4.93
N PHE A 517 20.83 17.42 4.00
CA PHE A 517 22.19 16.97 4.28
C PHE A 517 23.12 18.09 4.76
N ALA A 518 23.02 19.28 4.15
CA ALA A 518 23.76 20.45 4.61
C ALA A 518 23.37 20.83 6.04
N GLU A 519 22.07 20.83 6.36
CA GLU A 519 21.59 21.07 7.73
C GLU A 519 22.08 20.01 8.73
N LEU A 520 22.12 18.73 8.33
CA LEU A 520 22.64 17.65 9.14
C LEU A 520 24.12 17.88 9.49
N ARG A 521 24.95 18.27 8.50
CA ARG A 521 26.36 18.62 8.72
C ARG A 521 26.54 19.89 9.57
N SER A 522 25.69 20.90 9.38
CA SER A 522 25.71 22.09 10.24
C SER A 522 25.31 21.76 11.69
N ALA A 523 24.33 20.87 11.90
CA ALA A 523 23.97 20.39 13.23
C ALA A 523 25.14 19.66 13.89
N ARG A 524 25.83 18.81 13.12
CA ARG A 524 27.04 18.11 13.56
C ARG A 524 28.18 19.06 13.95
N ALA A 525 28.37 20.18 13.24
CA ALA A 525 29.35 21.21 13.61
C ALA A 525 28.94 21.99 14.88
N ARG A 526 27.65 22.31 15.04
CA ARG A 526 27.13 23.03 16.24
C ARG A 526 27.31 22.26 17.55
N LEU A 527 27.40 20.94 17.49
CA LEU A 527 27.75 20.09 18.64
C LEU A 527 29.23 20.20 19.06
N GLY A 528 30.00 21.09 18.41
CA GLY A 528 31.39 21.35 18.74
C GLY A 528 32.32 20.20 18.36
N LEU A 529 31.96 19.42 17.34
CA LEU A 529 32.86 18.41 16.82
C LEU A 529 33.32 18.73 15.41
N GLU A 530 34.58 19.15 15.32
CA GLU A 530 35.30 19.31 14.08
C GLU A 530 35.50 17.94 13.40
N PRO A 531 35.69 17.90 12.07
CA PRO A 531 36.11 16.69 11.38
C PRO A 531 37.40 16.14 12.00
N GLY A 532 37.36 14.92 12.54
CA GLY A 532 38.51 14.27 13.20
C GLY A 532 38.67 14.53 14.70
N GLY A 533 37.69 15.17 15.36
CA GLY A 533 37.61 15.18 16.83
C GLY A 533 37.30 13.78 17.41
N ASP A 534 37.56 13.59 18.71
CA ASP A 534 37.35 12.32 19.43
C ASP A 534 35.88 11.85 19.33
N ALA A 535 35.60 10.96 18.37
CA ALA A 535 34.27 10.41 18.11
C ALA A 535 33.90 9.44 19.23
N ARG A 536 33.29 9.97 20.28
CA ARG A 536 32.89 9.19 21.46
C ARG A 536 31.61 8.39 21.20
N GLY A 537 31.56 7.20 21.79
CA GLY A 537 30.42 6.29 21.72
C GLY A 537 30.55 5.24 20.60
N PRO A 538 29.72 4.19 20.63
CA PRO A 538 29.81 3.10 19.67
C PRO A 538 29.05 3.42 18.36
N THR A 539 29.54 2.93 17.22
CA THR A 539 28.82 2.97 15.93
C THR A 539 27.85 1.80 15.82
N VAL A 540 26.91 1.84 14.87
CA VAL A 540 26.10 0.68 14.53
C VAL A 540 27.01 -0.45 14.06
N ALA A 541 27.98 -0.18 13.19
CA ALA A 541 28.96 -1.16 12.76
C ALA A 541 29.70 -1.85 13.92
N ALA A 542 30.01 -1.13 15.01
CA ALA A 542 30.68 -1.69 16.18
C ALA A 542 29.73 -2.47 17.11
N LEU A 543 28.45 -2.09 17.19
CA LEU A 543 27.44 -2.79 18.01
C LEU A 543 26.79 -3.97 17.30
N LEU A 544 26.88 -4.01 15.97
CA LEU A 544 26.54 -5.19 15.19
C LEU A 544 27.45 -6.32 15.63
N ARG A 545 26.89 -7.24 16.42
CA ARG A 545 27.56 -8.49 16.77
C ARG A 545 27.80 -9.30 15.49
N GLU A 546 28.85 -10.13 15.48
CA GLU A 546 29.07 -11.18 14.46
C GLU A 546 27.85 -12.10 14.26
N GLN A 547 26.89 -12.07 15.20
CA GLN A 547 25.56 -12.70 15.18
C GLN A 547 24.97 -12.86 13.78
N TYR A 548 24.89 -11.78 13.01
CA TYR A 548 24.14 -11.73 11.75
C TYR A 548 24.86 -12.35 10.53
N HIS A 549 26.00 -13.03 10.74
CA HIS A 549 26.68 -13.83 9.72
C HIS A 549 26.26 -15.30 9.69
N HIS A 550 25.41 -15.72 10.64
CA HIS A 550 24.87 -17.07 10.71
C HIS A 550 23.39 -17.08 10.30
N GLU A 551 22.97 -18.19 9.70
CA GLU A 551 21.56 -18.42 9.38
C GLU A 551 20.73 -18.54 10.67
N PRO A 552 19.52 -17.97 10.74
CA PRO A 552 18.66 -18.10 11.91
C PRO A 552 18.08 -19.53 12.05
N PRO A 553 17.43 -19.85 13.19
CA PRO A 553 16.78 -21.15 13.37
C PRO A 553 15.82 -21.51 12.23
N ILE A 554 15.80 -22.78 11.87
CA ILE A 554 14.83 -23.34 10.92
C ILE A 554 13.64 -23.87 11.71
N THR A 555 12.45 -23.31 11.44
CA THR A 555 11.20 -23.77 12.04
C THR A 555 10.42 -24.64 11.06
N HIS A 556 10.08 -25.86 11.48
CA HIS A 556 9.15 -26.75 10.80
C HIS A 556 7.84 -26.84 11.59
N HIS A 557 6.76 -26.39 10.97
CA HIS A 557 5.43 -26.48 11.52
C HIS A 557 4.42 -26.84 10.43
N ARG A 558 3.39 -27.61 10.79
CA ARG A 558 2.24 -27.89 9.93
C ARG A 558 1.08 -26.98 10.36
N PRO A 559 0.67 -25.99 9.54
CA PRO A 559 -0.42 -25.08 9.86
C PRO A 559 -1.70 -25.80 10.31
N LEU A 560 -2.31 -25.27 11.37
CA LEU A 560 -3.61 -25.74 11.86
C LEU A 560 -4.72 -25.06 11.06
N ALA A 561 -5.62 -25.86 10.46
CA ALA A 561 -6.68 -25.31 9.61
C ALA A 561 -7.89 -24.80 10.39
N SER A 562 -8.23 -25.43 11.51
CA SER A 562 -9.41 -25.08 12.30
C SER A 562 -9.35 -25.57 13.75
N THR A 563 -10.14 -24.94 14.62
CA THR A 563 -10.30 -25.31 16.03
C THR A 563 -11.75 -25.06 16.48
N PRO A 564 -12.33 -25.83 17.43
CA PRO A 564 -13.62 -25.49 18.04
C PRO A 564 -13.52 -24.22 18.90
N ALA A 565 -14.55 -23.37 18.86
CA ALA A 565 -14.64 -22.20 19.73
C ALA A 565 -14.69 -22.63 21.21
N GLY A 566 -13.95 -21.91 22.06
CA GLY A 566 -13.92 -22.18 23.51
C GLY A 566 -13.14 -23.43 23.91
N GLU A 567 -12.38 -24.05 23.00
CA GLU A 567 -11.46 -25.14 23.31
C GLU A 567 -10.01 -24.66 23.27
N PRO A 568 -9.11 -25.21 24.11
CA PRO A 568 -7.70 -24.87 24.06
C PRO A 568 -7.06 -25.39 22.76
N LEU A 569 -6.14 -24.59 22.18
CA LEU A 569 -5.43 -24.96 20.95
C LEU A 569 -3.93 -25.14 21.21
N THR A 570 -3.44 -26.37 21.11
CA THR A 570 -2.00 -26.66 21.20
C THR A 570 -1.31 -26.51 19.85
N VAL A 571 -0.29 -25.64 19.79
CA VAL A 571 0.60 -25.47 18.63
C VAL A 571 1.93 -26.15 18.95
N ARG A 572 2.45 -26.95 18.01
CA ARG A 572 3.74 -27.67 18.12
C ARG A 572 4.63 -27.31 16.94
N ALA A 573 5.90 -27.00 17.18
CA ALA A 573 6.86 -26.71 16.13
C ALA A 573 8.20 -27.39 16.42
N ARG A 574 8.86 -27.87 15.37
CA ARG A 574 10.24 -28.35 15.45
C ARG A 574 11.16 -27.19 15.06
N VAL A 575 12.08 -26.81 15.94
CA VAL A 575 12.98 -25.66 15.73
C VAL A 575 14.41 -26.12 15.87
N ILE A 576 15.21 -25.94 14.82
CA ILE A 576 16.55 -26.51 14.70
C ILE A 576 17.54 -25.39 14.44
N ASP A 577 18.63 -25.37 15.19
CA ASP A 577 19.77 -24.49 14.97
C ASP A 577 21.07 -25.19 15.38
N THR A 578 22.17 -24.92 14.67
CA THR A 578 23.47 -25.56 14.96
C THR A 578 24.13 -25.02 16.22
N SER A 579 23.84 -23.78 16.61
CA SER A 579 24.27 -23.19 17.87
C SER A 579 23.36 -23.56 19.06
N GLY A 580 22.22 -24.20 18.77
CA GLY A 580 21.16 -24.50 19.73
C GLY A 580 20.07 -23.43 19.76
N VAL A 581 18.91 -23.79 20.27
CA VAL A 581 17.73 -22.90 20.35
C VAL A 581 17.62 -22.31 21.75
N LYS A 582 17.66 -20.97 21.84
CA LYS A 582 17.57 -20.24 23.10
C LYS A 582 16.13 -20.13 23.60
N TRP A 583 15.21 -19.77 22.70
CA TRP A 583 13.78 -19.74 23.01
C TRP A 583 12.93 -19.87 21.74
N VAL A 584 11.69 -20.31 21.96
CA VAL A 584 10.63 -20.35 20.95
C VAL A 584 9.39 -19.72 21.55
N ARG A 585 8.70 -18.86 20.80
CA ARG A 585 7.50 -18.13 21.24
C ARG A 585 6.39 -18.27 20.22
N LEU A 586 5.18 -18.43 20.72
CA LEU A 586 3.95 -18.37 19.95
C LEU A 586 3.33 -16.98 20.13
N ARG A 587 3.16 -16.27 19.02
CA ARG A 587 2.43 -14.99 18.98
C ARG A 587 1.05 -15.27 18.40
N TYR A 588 -0.02 -14.87 19.10
CA TYR A 588 -1.39 -15.12 18.62
C TYR A 588 -2.37 -14.01 18.99
N ARG A 589 -3.46 -13.90 18.23
CA ARG A 589 -4.63 -13.07 18.55
C ARG A 589 -5.87 -13.56 17.77
N PRO A 590 -7.09 -13.17 18.18
CA PRO A 590 -8.25 -13.22 17.29
C PRO A 590 -7.99 -12.41 16.01
N VAL A 591 -8.62 -12.75 14.88
CA VAL A 591 -8.46 -12.08 13.57
C VAL A 591 -9.17 -10.72 13.57
N THR A 592 -8.64 -9.80 14.37
CA THR A 592 -9.01 -8.40 14.48
C THR A 592 -7.75 -7.56 14.65
N GLN A 593 -7.65 -6.47 13.90
CA GLN A 593 -6.52 -5.54 14.02
C GLN A 593 -6.61 -4.67 15.27
N PHE A 594 -7.74 -4.70 16.00
CA PHE A 594 -7.89 -3.96 17.25
C PHE A 594 -7.02 -4.55 18.35
N GLU A 595 -6.67 -5.83 18.29
CA GLU A 595 -5.89 -6.49 19.34
C GLU A 595 -4.41 -6.59 18.98
N ASP A 596 -3.57 -6.40 20.00
CA ASP A 596 -2.16 -6.76 19.93
C ASP A 596 -2.02 -8.28 20.01
N TYR A 597 -0.92 -8.81 19.46
CA TYR A 597 -0.59 -10.22 19.65
C TYR A 597 -0.23 -10.47 21.12
N ARG A 598 -0.84 -11.51 21.68
CA ARG A 598 -0.43 -12.13 22.93
C ARG A 598 0.76 -13.05 22.68
N GLU A 599 1.49 -13.37 23.73
CA GLU A 599 2.69 -14.20 23.69
C GLU A 599 2.56 -15.39 24.62
N LEU A 600 3.04 -16.55 24.17
CA LEU A 600 3.28 -17.73 24.99
C LEU A 600 4.68 -18.28 24.70
N ALA A 601 5.43 -18.60 25.75
CA ALA A 601 6.64 -19.40 25.59
C ALA A 601 6.26 -20.82 25.12
N MET A 602 6.92 -21.32 24.09
CA MET A 602 6.81 -22.72 23.67
C MET A 602 7.87 -23.53 24.42
N ILE A 603 7.43 -24.55 25.16
CA ILE A 603 8.27 -25.35 26.06
C ILE A 603 8.65 -26.67 25.35
N PRO A 604 9.87 -27.21 25.54
CA PRO A 604 10.24 -28.53 25.02
C PRO A 604 9.24 -29.61 25.42
N THR A 605 8.87 -30.46 24.46
CA THR A 605 7.88 -31.53 24.65
C THR A 605 8.50 -32.85 25.14
N GLY A 606 9.82 -32.95 25.10
CA GLY A 606 10.58 -34.19 25.32
C GLY A 606 10.96 -34.91 24.02
N ALA A 607 10.31 -34.60 22.89
CA ALA A 607 10.76 -35.01 21.56
C ALA A 607 11.89 -34.10 21.06
N ALA A 608 12.77 -34.64 20.22
CA ALA A 608 13.94 -33.91 19.72
C ALA A 608 13.53 -32.64 18.95
N ASP A 609 14.09 -31.50 19.36
CA ASP A 609 13.88 -30.17 18.77
C ASP A 609 12.40 -29.69 18.76
N GLU A 610 11.47 -30.38 19.45
CA GLU A 610 10.04 -30.06 19.42
C GLU A 610 9.61 -29.23 20.63
N TYR A 611 8.99 -28.09 20.35
CA TYR A 611 8.45 -27.14 21.33
C TYR A 611 6.93 -27.01 21.16
N ALA A 612 6.21 -26.75 22.26
CA ALA A 612 4.76 -26.56 22.23
C ALA A 612 4.28 -25.45 23.16
N ALA A 613 3.22 -24.75 22.75
CA ALA A 613 2.42 -23.87 23.60
C ALA A 613 0.93 -24.16 23.39
N THR A 614 0.12 -23.92 24.41
CA THR A 614 -1.34 -24.10 24.34
C THR A 614 -2.03 -22.77 24.57
N ILE A 615 -2.76 -22.32 23.54
CA ILE A 615 -3.63 -21.14 23.61
C ILE A 615 -4.83 -21.49 24.50
N PRO A 616 -5.12 -20.69 25.55
CA PRO A 616 -6.24 -20.95 26.45
C PRO A 616 -7.59 -20.93 25.71
N ALA A 617 -8.53 -21.75 26.18
CA ALA A 617 -9.92 -21.76 25.70
C ALA A 617 -10.59 -20.38 25.69
N SER A 618 -10.30 -19.55 26.70
CA SER A 618 -10.82 -18.17 26.80
C SER A 618 -10.38 -17.26 25.64
N ASP A 619 -9.32 -17.65 24.94
CA ASP A 619 -8.69 -16.85 23.89
C ASP A 619 -9.00 -17.40 22.49
N VAL A 620 -9.92 -18.37 22.40
CA VAL A 620 -10.49 -18.90 21.16
C VAL A 620 -11.97 -18.50 21.10
N PRO A 621 -12.29 -17.20 20.96
CA PRO A 621 -13.65 -16.70 20.99
C PRO A 621 -14.46 -17.19 19.78
N ARG A 622 -15.79 -17.24 19.92
CA ARG A 622 -16.67 -17.69 18.83
C ARG A 622 -16.83 -16.64 17.74
N GLU A 623 -16.61 -15.39 18.08
CA GLU A 623 -16.83 -14.21 17.26
C GLU A 623 -15.71 -14.01 16.22
N TRP A 624 -14.59 -14.74 16.32
CA TRP A 624 -13.42 -14.52 15.48
C TRP A 624 -12.71 -15.82 15.13
N ASP A 625 -12.19 -15.89 13.91
CA ASP A 625 -11.12 -16.83 13.58
C ASP A 625 -9.85 -16.44 14.37
N LEU A 626 -8.88 -17.34 14.48
CA LEU A 626 -7.63 -17.12 15.21
C LEU A 626 -6.44 -16.94 14.26
N MET A 627 -5.48 -16.10 14.62
CA MET A 627 -4.24 -15.90 13.87
C MET A 627 -3.03 -16.11 14.77
N TYR A 628 -2.01 -16.83 14.30
CA TYR A 628 -0.76 -17.01 15.03
C TYR A 628 0.47 -17.09 14.13
N PHE A 629 1.65 -16.87 14.72
CA PHE A 629 2.95 -17.15 14.12
C PHE A 629 3.96 -17.56 15.20
N VAL A 630 5.09 -18.13 14.78
CA VAL A 630 6.15 -18.60 15.70
C VAL A 630 7.36 -17.71 15.55
N GLU A 631 7.92 -17.26 16.67
CA GLU A 631 9.22 -16.61 16.74
C GLU A 631 10.23 -17.61 17.34
N SER A 632 11.42 -17.68 16.78
CA SER A 632 12.52 -18.49 17.31
C SER A 632 13.80 -17.68 17.40
N MET A 633 14.64 -18.02 18.37
CA MET A 633 15.94 -17.39 18.62
C MET A 633 16.98 -18.46 18.93
N ASP A 634 18.13 -18.39 18.27
CA ASP A 634 19.27 -19.26 18.54
C ASP A 634 20.09 -18.81 19.77
N MET A 635 21.10 -19.58 20.14
CA MET A 635 21.98 -19.27 21.29
C MET A 635 22.97 -18.14 21.01
N VAL A 636 23.25 -17.85 19.74
CA VAL A 636 24.17 -16.78 19.38
C VAL A 636 23.46 -15.44 19.23
N GLY A 637 22.15 -15.37 19.00
CA GLY A 637 21.28 -14.20 18.92
C GLY A 637 20.62 -13.93 17.56
N ASN A 638 20.50 -14.92 16.66
CA ASN A 638 19.72 -14.80 15.43
C ASN A 638 18.27 -15.23 15.64
N GLY A 639 17.37 -14.32 15.33
CA GLY A 639 15.93 -14.55 15.41
C GLY A 639 15.26 -14.57 14.05
N CYS A 640 14.16 -15.31 13.95
CA CYS A 640 13.30 -15.33 12.77
C CYS A 640 11.84 -15.56 13.15
N ILE A 641 10.96 -15.17 12.22
CA ILE A 641 9.52 -15.42 12.27
C ILE A 641 9.19 -16.52 11.28
N TRP A 642 8.36 -17.47 11.71
CA TRP A 642 7.78 -18.49 10.87
C TRP A 642 6.25 -18.31 10.78
N PRO A 643 5.65 -18.37 9.58
CA PRO A 643 6.31 -18.50 8.27
C PRO A 643 7.16 -17.28 7.87
N ASP A 644 8.15 -17.48 7.00
CA ASP A 644 8.98 -16.39 6.47
C ASP A 644 8.18 -15.50 5.51
N LEU A 645 8.18 -14.19 5.79
CA LEU A 645 7.53 -13.16 4.97
C LEU A 645 8.05 -13.10 3.53
N ALA A 646 9.25 -13.61 3.26
CA ALA A 646 9.81 -13.67 1.91
C ALA A 646 9.12 -14.75 1.07
N VAL A 647 8.53 -15.77 1.70
CA VAL A 647 8.02 -16.97 1.02
C VAL A 647 6.50 -17.10 1.13
N ALA A 648 5.89 -16.71 2.26
CA ALA A 648 4.46 -16.87 2.52
C ALA A 648 3.88 -15.68 3.32
N ALA A 649 2.60 -15.74 3.65
CA ALA A 649 2.05 -14.85 4.69
C ALA A 649 2.70 -15.24 6.03
N PRO A 650 3.25 -14.29 6.82
CA PRO A 650 4.00 -14.59 8.03
C PRO A 650 3.09 -14.87 9.25
N TYR A 651 2.00 -15.60 9.00
CA TYR A 651 1.06 -16.09 10.01
C TYR A 651 0.19 -17.22 9.44
N VAL A 652 -0.41 -17.98 10.34
CA VAL A 652 -1.43 -18.97 10.07
C VAL A 652 -2.77 -18.45 10.56
N VAL A 653 -3.82 -18.63 9.75
CA VAL A 653 -5.21 -18.37 10.15
C VAL A 653 -5.92 -19.70 10.41
N VAL A 654 -6.47 -19.85 11.61
CA VAL A 654 -7.20 -21.03 12.06
C VAL A 654 -8.68 -20.68 12.07
N LYS A 655 -9.49 -21.40 11.27
CA LYS A 655 -10.94 -21.18 11.26
C LYS A 655 -11.56 -21.67 12.58
N THR A 656 -12.24 -20.78 13.29
CA THR A 656 -12.94 -21.14 14.54
C THR A 656 -14.30 -21.73 14.19
N ARG A 657 -14.50 -23.01 14.49
CA ARG A 657 -15.75 -23.73 14.22
C ARG A 657 -16.72 -23.56 15.38
N LYS A 658 -18.02 -23.60 15.08
CA LYS A 658 -19.03 -23.78 16.12
C LYS A 658 -18.81 -25.16 16.77
N PRO A 659 -18.87 -25.27 18.10
CA PRO A 659 -18.93 -26.56 18.77
C PRO A 659 -20.19 -27.33 18.39
#